data_AF-A0AB36ZZY7-F1
#
_entry.id   AF-A0AB36ZZY7-F1
#
_cell.length_a   1.000
_cell.length_b   1.000
_cell.length_c   1.000
_cell.angle_alpha   90.00
_cell.angle_beta   90.00
_cell.angle_gamma   90.00
#
_symmetry.space_group_name_H-M   'P 1'
#
loop_
_entity.id
_entity.type
_entity.pdbx_description
1 polymer ?
#
loop_
_entity_poly.entity_id
_entity_poly.type
_entity_poly.pdbx_seq_one_letter_code
_entity_poly.pdbx_strand_id
1 'polypeptide(L)'
;MIQTIFLKENEKNIFGSLQNQGIDTSKFEKHFIDLFNKIYNNEVGYYIFEQDEQIYKIIILPKTIDEKSSTAQKEFVDYLLHYHRVNNKYKFDKTKQIPNSLLSLAFEGNNQDKNNSHNPIEEFEYYKYKSILESIEAFFKRHKNYKKVHIDYKSQDIKYKLNLSKNIKELDKTKIHQTQSIEMMYSQIATITNGALKLFAKRRIDIIKDAEYKKLLVQETKKVISFIAKKYPIDKSYKFSLSKLNNSKTTKLYSKKSDTKLLLVDIKSLFGFEQMYEDNNLYVNNRYDLTTTSFFIDPILFYEWYVYDILKDFAEDKKYKILFDKDEDNKTTIKYELVSQKFEKDKDRSSNPDYILIDEEKNIKVVLDAKWKNIEKLGDIKSSDFLKLKHDASLLENSHKTIPYLIYPNYLSDEDKISISKDDNQAFNFGSLQIDMDFNKESNSINFRYDFEKIEKQLKKESQEKKVQKILEDFKSQLDDKRTELITKLLNSEDLEDKEDLFNNLDNQLLESSKLLSNQLIGEKLPNEIEQILKDYDETLSDISKDFLKSSGLIYNYYKKKNYKYFDYSMPASGLWKLVERELNTSFVWYVRIQKRVCDSTCPWTSLFTRKDKITHEIEKGKTVKLNQFHYSKDELQGVMLGGINLLLKDNDILNYFNTFINIDDYITSDIIKNISTIRNENAHIKAMNLEKFEELYKLLFKDGNINKLLEMKGIIRNKIESL
;
A
#
# COMPACT_ATOMS: atom_id res chain seq x y z
N MET A 1 20.05 -23.50 46.58
CA MET A 1 18.65 -22.98 46.44
C MET A 1 18.45 -22.41 45.01
N ILE A 2 17.24 -22.07 44.54
CA ILE A 2 17.05 -21.40 43.22
C ILE A 2 16.67 -19.97 43.49
N GLN A 3 17.33 -19.02 42.84
CA GLN A 3 16.96 -17.61 42.86
C GLN A 3 16.57 -17.17 41.46
N THR A 4 15.29 -16.85 41.28
CA THR A 4 14.76 -16.28 40.04
C THR A 4 14.79 -14.76 40.13
N ILE A 5 15.24 -14.11 39.06
CA ILE A 5 15.49 -12.69 38.97
C ILE A 5 14.82 -12.19 37.70
N PHE A 6 13.97 -11.17 37.83
CA PHE A 6 13.31 -10.56 36.69
C PHE A 6 13.96 -9.23 36.36
N LEU A 7 14.16 -8.99 35.06
CA LEU A 7 14.66 -7.74 34.48
C LEU A 7 13.70 -7.31 33.37
N LYS A 8 13.50 -6.00 33.22
CA LYS A 8 12.77 -5.46 32.07
C LYS A 8 13.59 -5.52 30.79
N GLU A 9 12.90 -5.65 29.66
CA GLU A 9 13.43 -5.28 28.36
C GLU A 9 14.01 -3.84 28.45
N ASN A 10 15.23 -3.64 27.95
CA ASN A 10 15.94 -2.34 27.91
C ASN A 10 16.29 -1.74 29.29
N GLU A 11 16.40 -2.57 30.34
CA GLU A 11 16.88 -2.13 31.66
C GLU A 11 18.27 -1.49 31.53
N LYS A 12 18.37 -0.19 31.86
CA LYS A 12 19.61 0.59 31.72
C LYS A 12 20.53 0.44 32.93
N ASN A 13 19.97 0.16 34.11
CA ASN A 13 20.73 -0.02 35.34
C ASN A 13 20.59 -1.46 35.87
N ILE A 14 21.08 -2.40 35.09
CA ILE A 14 21.06 -3.84 35.42
C ILE A 14 21.83 -4.09 36.72
N PHE A 15 23.00 -3.47 36.91
CA PHE A 15 23.78 -3.66 38.14
C PHE A 15 23.03 -3.19 39.38
N GLY A 16 22.41 -2.00 39.34
CA GLY A 16 21.56 -1.53 40.43
C GLY A 16 20.34 -2.44 40.65
N SER A 17 19.71 -2.92 39.57
CA SER A 17 18.57 -3.83 39.66
C SER A 17 18.92 -5.18 40.28
N LEU A 18 20.09 -5.72 39.96
CA LEU A 18 20.61 -6.95 40.54
C LEU A 18 21.01 -6.76 42.01
N GLN A 19 21.68 -5.64 42.34
CA GLN A 19 22.03 -5.29 43.72
C GLN A 19 20.78 -5.11 44.60
N ASN A 20 19.74 -4.45 44.09
CA ASN A 20 18.45 -4.29 44.77
C ASN A 20 17.74 -5.63 45.04
N GLN A 21 18.02 -6.65 44.22
CA GLN A 21 17.53 -8.03 44.40
C GLN A 21 18.49 -8.90 45.24
N GLY A 22 19.47 -8.27 45.91
CA GLY A 22 20.38 -8.93 46.87
C GLY A 22 21.56 -9.66 46.22
N ILE A 23 21.90 -9.35 44.98
CA ILE A 23 22.96 -10.04 44.22
C ILE A 23 24.25 -9.23 44.27
N ASP A 24 25.33 -9.87 44.71
CA ASP A 24 26.67 -9.28 44.74
C ASP A 24 27.30 -9.23 43.34
N THR A 25 26.97 -8.20 42.57
CA THR A 25 27.40 -8.01 41.18
C THR A 25 28.92 -8.05 40.95
N SER A 26 29.73 -7.80 41.98
CA SER A 26 31.21 -7.85 41.88
C SER A 26 31.74 -9.25 41.56
N LYS A 27 30.99 -10.30 41.90
CA LYS A 27 31.36 -11.70 41.64
C LYS A 27 30.91 -12.23 40.27
N PHE A 28 30.12 -11.46 39.52
CA PHE A 28 29.40 -11.93 38.32
C PHE A 28 29.79 -11.19 37.03
N GLU A 29 30.75 -10.25 37.10
CA GLU A 29 31.09 -9.32 36.01
C GLU A 29 31.39 -10.02 34.66
N LYS A 30 32.08 -11.17 34.69
CA LYS A 30 32.42 -11.93 33.48
C LYS A 30 31.24 -12.67 32.83
N HIS A 31 30.26 -13.12 33.62
CA HIS A 31 29.06 -13.78 33.10
C HIS A 31 28.08 -12.78 32.51
N PHE A 32 28.08 -11.55 33.02
CA PHE A 32 27.16 -10.52 32.57
C PHE A 32 27.54 -9.85 31.25
N ILE A 33 28.81 -9.84 30.81
CA ILE A 33 29.20 -9.23 29.52
C ILE A 33 28.40 -9.80 28.33
N ASP A 34 28.23 -11.13 28.27
CA ASP A 34 27.42 -11.76 27.22
C ASP A 34 25.92 -11.47 27.37
N LEU A 35 25.42 -11.38 28.61
CA LEU A 35 24.04 -11.02 28.93
C LEU A 35 23.75 -9.55 28.56
N PHE A 36 24.72 -8.66 28.79
CA PHE A 36 24.63 -7.23 28.50
C PHE A 36 24.49 -6.96 27.01
N ASN A 37 25.34 -7.57 26.17
CA ASN A 37 25.23 -7.43 24.72
C ASN A 37 23.83 -7.84 24.20
N LYS A 38 23.18 -8.78 24.88
CA LYS A 38 21.85 -9.28 24.53
C LYS A 38 20.73 -8.35 24.99
N ILE A 39 20.80 -7.83 26.23
CA ILE A 39 19.86 -6.84 26.75
C ILE A 39 19.95 -5.52 25.97
N TYR A 40 21.16 -5.07 25.62
CA TYR A 40 21.35 -3.84 24.83
C TYR A 40 20.85 -3.94 23.39
N ASN A 41 20.60 -5.16 22.89
CA ASN A 41 19.98 -5.42 21.59
C ASN A 41 18.46 -5.66 21.70
N ASN A 42 17.84 -5.33 22.83
CA ASN A 42 16.41 -5.47 23.10
C ASN A 42 15.90 -6.93 23.01
N GLU A 43 16.77 -7.93 23.23
CA GLU A 43 16.35 -9.32 23.23
C GLU A 43 15.71 -9.72 24.58
N VAL A 44 14.68 -10.55 24.53
CA VAL A 44 13.99 -11.10 25.72
C VAL A 44 14.28 -12.59 25.85
N GLY A 45 14.33 -13.12 27.07
CA GLY A 45 14.84 -14.47 27.25
C GLY A 45 15.21 -14.83 28.67
N TYR A 46 15.95 -15.92 28.83
CA TYR A 46 16.48 -16.34 30.12
C TYR A 46 17.96 -16.72 30.07
N TYR A 47 18.62 -16.60 31.22
CA TYR A 47 19.99 -16.97 31.48
C TYR A 47 20.08 -17.70 32.82
N ILE A 48 20.54 -18.94 32.81
CA ILE A 48 20.66 -19.80 33.97
C ILE A 48 22.13 -20.14 34.17
N PHE A 49 22.63 -20.05 35.38
CA PHE A 49 23.99 -20.47 35.73
C PHE A 49 24.09 -20.87 37.20
N GLU A 50 25.13 -21.62 37.55
CA GLU A 50 25.40 -22.07 38.91
C GLU A 50 26.65 -21.38 39.48
N GLN A 51 26.57 -20.90 40.73
CA GLN A 51 27.70 -20.33 41.44
C GLN A 51 27.50 -20.51 42.95
N ASP A 52 28.56 -20.89 43.68
CA ASP A 52 28.54 -21.10 45.13
C ASP A 52 27.38 -22.03 45.59
N GLU A 53 27.14 -23.13 44.86
CA GLU A 53 26.04 -24.11 45.10
C GLU A 53 24.62 -23.51 45.00
N GLN A 54 24.49 -22.30 44.45
CA GLN A 54 23.25 -21.60 44.16
C GLN A 54 23.01 -21.53 42.64
N ILE A 55 21.78 -21.80 42.22
CA ILE A 55 21.37 -21.65 40.81
C ILE A 55 20.65 -20.31 40.66
N TYR A 56 21.17 -19.46 39.79
CA TYR A 56 20.58 -18.18 39.43
C TYR A 56 19.85 -18.31 38.10
N LYS A 57 18.61 -17.81 38.03
CA LYS A 57 17.80 -17.75 36.82
C LYS A 57 17.42 -16.31 36.55
N ILE A 58 18.06 -15.69 35.59
CA ILE A 58 17.76 -14.32 35.16
C ILE A 58 16.81 -14.41 33.97
N ILE A 59 15.65 -13.78 34.09
CA ILE A 59 14.63 -13.72 33.05
C ILE A 59 14.46 -12.26 32.66
N ILE A 60 14.71 -11.97 31.39
CA ILE A 60 14.44 -10.67 30.77
C ILE A 60 13.06 -10.75 30.15
N LEU A 61 12.12 -10.06 30.79
CA LEU A 61 10.71 -10.10 30.43
C LEU A 61 10.42 -9.16 29.26
N PRO A 62 9.54 -9.56 28.32
CA PRO A 62 8.98 -8.64 27.35
C PRO A 62 8.20 -7.53 28.07
N LYS A 63 8.17 -6.32 27.50
CA LYS A 63 7.46 -5.17 28.09
C LYS A 63 5.94 -5.34 28.26
N THR A 64 5.37 -6.43 27.76
CA THR A 64 3.96 -6.79 27.96
C THR A 64 3.72 -7.53 29.29
N ILE A 65 4.79 -7.96 29.97
CA ILE A 65 4.73 -8.68 31.25
C ILE A 65 5.31 -7.78 32.35
N ASP A 66 4.58 -7.63 33.45
CA ASP A 66 5.04 -6.88 34.63
C ASP A 66 5.96 -7.73 35.50
N GLU A 67 7.19 -7.28 35.81
CA GLU A 67 8.10 -8.02 36.68
C GLU A 67 7.59 -8.18 38.12
N LYS A 68 6.63 -7.36 38.54
CA LYS A 68 6.02 -7.43 39.87
C LYS A 68 4.88 -8.43 39.95
N SER A 69 4.43 -8.96 38.81
CA SER A 69 3.36 -9.94 38.77
C SER A 69 3.80 -11.24 39.45
N SER A 70 2.95 -11.78 40.33
CA SER A 70 3.17 -13.11 40.94
C SER A 70 3.19 -14.25 39.91
N THR A 71 2.67 -14.01 38.70
CA THR A 71 2.59 -14.96 37.59
C THR A 71 3.58 -14.66 36.46
N ALA A 72 4.49 -13.69 36.61
CA ALA A 72 5.42 -13.25 35.57
C ALA A 72 6.22 -14.40 34.92
N GLN A 73 6.63 -15.40 35.72
CA GLN A 73 7.33 -16.57 35.20
C GLN A 73 6.44 -17.45 34.30
N LYS A 74 5.17 -17.63 34.69
CA LYS A 74 4.20 -18.41 33.91
C LYS A 74 3.88 -17.70 32.60
N GLU A 75 3.57 -16.41 32.67
CA GLU A 75 3.31 -15.56 31.50
C GLU A 75 4.49 -15.57 30.51
N PHE A 76 5.73 -15.54 31.03
CA PHE A 76 6.92 -15.64 30.20
C PHE A 76 7.07 -17.02 29.54
N VAL A 77 6.74 -18.10 30.23
CA VAL A 77 6.75 -19.45 29.63
C VAL A 77 5.68 -19.55 28.54
N ASP A 78 4.48 -19.02 28.78
CA ASP A 78 3.40 -18.99 27.77
C ASP A 78 3.81 -18.20 26.52
N TYR A 79 4.57 -17.11 26.71
CA TYR A 79 5.19 -16.34 25.64
C TYR A 79 6.22 -17.16 24.84
N LEU A 80 7.08 -17.95 25.51
CA LEU A 80 8.02 -18.85 24.83
C LEU A 80 7.31 -19.98 24.07
N LEU A 81 6.23 -20.53 24.62
CA LEU A 81 5.44 -21.58 23.96
C LEU A 81 4.79 -21.04 22.69
N HIS A 82 4.23 -19.84 22.74
CA HIS A 82 3.67 -19.17 21.56
C HIS A 82 4.73 -18.81 20.51
N TYR A 83 5.92 -18.38 20.94
CA TYR A 83 7.06 -18.17 20.04
C TYR A 83 7.34 -19.43 19.22
N HIS A 84 7.50 -20.59 19.88
CA HIS A 84 7.78 -21.83 19.18
C HIS A 84 6.60 -22.31 18.33
N ARG A 85 5.34 -22.09 18.75
CA ARG A 85 4.13 -22.39 17.94
C ARG A 85 4.18 -21.67 16.60
N VAL A 86 4.37 -20.35 16.63
CA VAL A 86 4.41 -19.50 15.42
C VAL A 86 5.66 -19.82 14.60
N ASN A 87 6.82 -20.00 15.24
CA ASN A 87 8.05 -20.35 14.54
C ASN A 87 7.98 -21.72 13.85
N ASN A 88 7.29 -22.71 14.42
CA ASN A 88 7.12 -23.99 13.75
C ASN A 88 6.20 -23.91 12.52
N LYS A 89 5.17 -23.04 12.57
CA LYS A 89 4.24 -22.81 11.45
C LYS A 89 4.95 -22.12 10.29
N TYR A 90 5.73 -21.07 10.56
CA TYR A 90 6.30 -20.20 9.51
C TYR A 90 7.81 -20.33 9.30
N LYS A 91 8.53 -20.97 10.22
CA LYS A 91 9.99 -21.22 10.18
C LYS A 91 10.83 -19.94 10.00
N PHE A 92 10.41 -18.85 10.62
CA PHE A 92 11.08 -17.56 10.54
C PHE A 92 12.41 -17.51 11.31
N ASP A 93 12.57 -18.35 12.33
CA ASP A 93 13.84 -18.63 12.99
C ASP A 93 14.22 -20.11 12.78
N LYS A 94 15.12 -20.33 11.82
CA LYS A 94 15.58 -21.67 11.42
C LYS A 94 16.47 -22.34 12.48
N THR A 95 16.89 -21.61 13.51
CA THR A 95 17.79 -22.10 14.56
C THR A 95 17.07 -22.56 15.83
N LYS A 96 15.82 -22.11 16.06
CA LYS A 96 15.09 -22.31 17.33
C LYS A 96 13.76 -23.09 17.17
N GLN A 97 13.83 -24.31 16.65
CA GLN A 97 12.65 -25.18 16.46
C GLN A 97 12.52 -26.22 17.57
N ILE A 98 11.34 -26.32 18.16
CA ILE A 98 10.95 -27.38 19.10
C ILE A 98 9.70 -28.06 18.53
N PRO A 99 9.70 -29.36 18.17
CA PRO A 99 8.54 -30.08 17.66
C PRO A 99 7.17 -29.77 18.31
N ASN A 100 6.15 -29.54 17.47
CA ASN A 100 4.78 -29.17 17.87
C ASN A 100 4.10 -30.15 18.83
N SER A 101 4.39 -31.46 18.72
CA SER A 101 3.80 -32.51 19.57
C SER A 101 4.19 -32.41 21.05
N LEU A 102 5.24 -31.66 21.37
CA LEU A 102 5.72 -31.47 22.74
C LEU A 102 5.38 -30.10 23.30
N LEU A 103 5.23 -29.10 22.42
CA LEU A 103 4.59 -27.83 22.78
C LEU A 103 3.14 -28.08 23.21
N SER A 104 2.39 -28.94 22.50
CA SER A 104 1.01 -29.29 22.87
C SER A 104 0.90 -29.94 24.24
N LEU A 105 1.86 -30.80 24.64
CA LEU A 105 1.89 -31.39 25.99
C LEU A 105 2.23 -30.35 27.08
N ALA A 106 3.10 -29.39 26.76
CA ALA A 106 3.39 -28.26 27.65
C ALA A 106 2.19 -27.29 27.78
N PHE A 107 1.38 -27.14 26.72
CA PHE A 107 0.12 -26.38 26.74
C PHE A 107 -1.00 -27.10 27.52
N GLU A 108 -1.09 -28.43 27.45
CA GLU A 108 -2.09 -29.22 28.18
C GLU A 108 -1.81 -29.26 29.69
N GLY A 109 -0.54 -29.35 30.11
CA GLY A 109 -0.14 -29.34 31.53
C GLY A 109 -0.29 -27.98 32.23
N ASN A 110 -0.08 -26.87 31.53
CA ASN A 110 -0.20 -25.51 32.07
C ASN A 110 -1.65 -25.01 32.29
N ASN A 111 -2.62 -25.71 31.69
CA ASN A 111 -4.04 -25.32 31.64
C ASN A 111 -4.92 -26.02 32.69
N GLN A 112 -4.38 -26.89 33.53
CA GLN A 112 -5.16 -27.54 34.58
C GLN A 112 -4.57 -27.26 35.97
N ASP A 113 -5.37 -26.55 36.76
CA ASP A 113 -5.24 -26.24 38.19
C ASP A 113 -4.19 -25.21 38.65
N LYS A 114 -4.67 -24.28 39.51
CA LYS A 114 -3.88 -23.30 40.28
C LYS A 114 -2.88 -23.94 41.27
N ASN A 115 -2.70 -25.27 41.21
CA ASN A 115 -1.96 -26.10 42.15
C ASN A 115 -0.88 -26.97 41.47
N ASN A 116 -0.33 -26.58 40.31
CA ASN A 116 0.87 -27.24 39.81
C ASN A 116 2.04 -26.97 40.77
N SER A 117 2.55 -28.02 41.41
CA SER A 117 3.69 -27.98 42.34
C SER A 117 5.04 -27.72 41.65
N HIS A 118 5.05 -27.67 40.31
CA HIS A 118 6.26 -27.61 39.49
C HIS A 118 6.64 -26.17 39.10
N ASN A 119 7.94 -25.92 38.91
CA ASN A 119 8.45 -24.63 38.47
C ASN A 119 8.26 -24.48 36.94
N PRO A 120 7.54 -23.45 36.44
CA PRO A 120 7.17 -23.35 35.02
C PRO A 120 8.34 -23.40 34.03
N ILE A 121 9.50 -22.79 34.37
CA ILE A 121 10.65 -22.81 33.47
C ILE A 121 11.34 -24.19 33.45
N GLU A 122 11.30 -24.92 34.56
CA GLU A 122 11.88 -26.28 34.62
C GLU A 122 11.01 -27.27 33.85
N GLU A 123 9.70 -27.10 33.90
CA GLU A 123 8.75 -27.84 33.08
C GLU A 123 8.99 -27.58 31.58
N PHE A 124 9.15 -26.31 31.18
CA PHE A 124 9.53 -25.94 29.82
C PHE A 124 10.86 -26.58 29.39
N GLU A 125 11.90 -26.50 30.23
CA GLU A 125 13.20 -27.12 29.97
C GLU A 125 13.09 -28.66 29.85
N TYR A 126 12.25 -29.29 30.68
CA TYR A 126 11.97 -30.72 30.60
C TYR A 126 11.40 -31.12 29.24
N TYR A 127 10.31 -30.49 28.80
CA TYR A 127 9.68 -30.81 27.52
C TYR A 127 10.58 -30.48 26.33
N LYS A 128 11.34 -29.38 26.42
CA LYS A 128 12.37 -29.03 25.44
C LYS A 128 13.43 -30.12 25.32
N TYR A 129 14.01 -30.56 26.44
CA TYR A 129 15.05 -31.60 26.40
C TYR A 129 14.52 -32.95 25.95
N LYS A 130 13.32 -33.34 26.40
CA LYS A 130 12.63 -34.53 25.92
C LYS A 130 12.51 -34.51 24.39
N SER A 131 12.12 -33.37 23.82
CA SER A 131 12.03 -33.17 22.37
C SER A 131 13.33 -33.40 21.64
N ILE A 132 14.41 -32.81 22.16
CA ILE A 132 15.72 -32.90 21.54
C ILE A 132 16.19 -34.37 21.57
N LEU A 133 15.96 -35.08 22.68
CA LEU A 133 16.30 -36.50 22.81
C LEU A 133 15.52 -37.38 21.82
N GLU A 134 14.22 -37.13 21.65
CA GLU A 134 13.38 -37.83 20.67
C GLU A 134 13.84 -37.57 19.23
N SER A 135 14.20 -36.32 18.90
CA SER A 135 14.76 -35.96 17.58
C SER A 135 16.09 -36.67 17.30
N ILE A 136 17.00 -36.67 18.27
CA ILE A 136 18.29 -37.39 18.19
C ILE A 136 18.04 -38.88 17.99
N GLU A 137 17.13 -39.49 18.76
CA GLU A 137 16.80 -40.90 18.63
C GLU A 137 16.22 -41.21 17.23
N ALA A 138 15.27 -40.40 16.76
CA ALA A 138 14.64 -40.54 15.44
C ALA A 138 15.65 -40.39 14.30
N PHE A 139 16.61 -39.47 14.41
CA PHE A 139 17.73 -39.36 13.47
C PHE A 139 18.49 -40.69 13.38
N PHE A 140 18.93 -41.24 14.52
CA PHE A 140 19.69 -42.48 14.52
C PHE A 140 18.85 -43.72 14.20
N LYS A 141 17.52 -43.71 14.41
CA LYS A 141 16.62 -44.78 13.94
C LYS A 141 16.57 -44.83 12.41
N ARG A 142 16.35 -43.68 11.77
CA ARG A 142 16.23 -43.55 10.29
C ARG A 142 17.53 -43.88 9.55
N HIS A 143 18.68 -43.52 10.12
CA HIS A 143 19.97 -43.74 9.47
C HIS A 143 20.47 -45.17 9.65
N LYS A 144 20.92 -45.81 8.55
CA LYS A 144 21.56 -47.13 8.62
C LYS A 144 22.97 -47.00 9.22
N ASN A 145 23.44 -48.07 9.87
CA ASN A 145 24.86 -48.21 10.23
C ASN A 145 25.71 -48.18 8.97
N TYR A 146 26.72 -47.31 8.88
CA TYR A 146 27.62 -47.30 7.72
C TYR A 146 29.08 -47.59 8.08
N LYS A 147 29.42 -48.86 7.79
CA LYS A 147 30.59 -49.45 7.13
C LYS A 147 31.99 -48.80 7.27
N LYS A 148 32.97 -49.68 7.48
CA LYS A 148 34.41 -49.43 7.39
C LYS A 148 34.87 -49.40 5.93
N VAL A 149 35.60 -48.36 5.54
CA VAL A 149 36.28 -48.24 4.26
C VAL A 149 37.78 -48.27 4.51
N HIS A 150 38.51 -49.01 3.68
CA HIS A 150 39.97 -49.06 3.71
C HIS A 150 40.52 -47.97 2.78
N ILE A 151 41.25 -47.00 3.34
CA ILE A 151 41.92 -45.92 2.60
C ILE A 151 43.43 -46.12 2.63
N ASP A 152 44.13 -45.71 1.57
CA ASP A 152 45.58 -45.73 1.56
C ASP A 152 46.16 -44.56 2.39
N TYR A 153 47.17 -44.88 3.19
CA TYR A 153 47.87 -44.00 4.12
C TYR A 153 49.37 -44.14 3.89
N LYS A 154 50.14 -43.05 3.96
CA LYS A 154 51.60 -43.08 3.80
C LYS A 154 52.26 -42.40 4.99
N SER A 155 53.29 -43.03 5.56
CA SER A 155 54.13 -42.42 6.60
C SER A 155 55.53 -43.03 6.61
N GLN A 156 56.46 -42.40 7.33
CA GLN A 156 57.83 -42.92 7.51
C GLN A 156 57.89 -44.11 8.48
N ASP A 157 56.87 -44.27 9.33
CA ASP A 157 56.74 -45.37 10.28
C ASP A 157 55.54 -46.28 9.95
N ILE A 158 55.51 -47.50 10.49
CA ILE A 158 54.38 -48.42 10.35
C ILE A 158 53.35 -48.15 11.47
N LYS A 159 52.14 -47.74 11.09
CA LYS A 159 51.01 -47.39 11.97
C LYS A 159 49.72 -48.20 11.68
N TYR A 160 49.53 -48.69 10.45
CA TYR A 160 48.37 -49.43 9.96
C TYR A 160 48.81 -50.61 9.06
N LYS A 161 47.85 -51.39 8.54
CA LYS A 161 48.13 -52.60 7.75
C LYS A 161 48.96 -52.26 6.51
N LEU A 162 50.13 -52.87 6.34
CA LEU A 162 50.99 -52.63 5.18
C LEU A 162 50.31 -53.00 3.86
N ASN A 163 50.38 -52.08 2.89
CA ASN A 163 49.99 -52.37 1.52
C ASN A 163 51.23 -52.89 0.76
N LEU A 164 51.49 -54.20 0.87
CA LEU A 164 52.71 -54.83 0.35
C LEU A 164 52.92 -54.56 -1.15
N SER A 165 51.85 -54.68 -1.94
CA SER A 165 51.90 -54.46 -3.39
C SER A 165 52.42 -53.06 -3.75
N LYS A 166 52.01 -52.03 -3.00
CA LYS A 166 52.46 -50.64 -3.22
C LYS A 166 53.86 -50.38 -2.67
N ASN A 167 54.22 -50.93 -1.51
CA ASN A 167 55.57 -50.75 -0.94
C ASN A 167 56.68 -51.42 -1.78
N ILE A 168 56.36 -52.54 -2.42
CA ILE A 168 57.30 -53.24 -3.31
C ILE A 168 57.62 -52.37 -4.52
N LYS A 169 56.61 -51.69 -5.09
CA LYS A 169 56.73 -50.84 -6.28
C LYS A 169 57.22 -49.41 -5.98
N GLU A 170 57.17 -48.96 -4.73
CA GLU A 170 57.59 -47.61 -4.34
C GLU A 170 59.13 -47.49 -4.38
N LEU A 171 59.64 -46.47 -5.09
CA LEU A 171 61.08 -46.24 -5.25
C LEU A 171 61.66 -45.55 -4.02
N ASP A 172 60.90 -44.64 -3.40
CA ASP A 172 61.30 -43.93 -2.20
C ASP A 172 60.96 -44.73 -0.94
N LYS A 173 61.97 -45.43 -0.40
CA LYS A 173 61.82 -46.33 0.75
C LYS A 173 61.57 -45.63 2.09
N THR A 174 61.63 -44.30 2.12
CA THR A 174 61.19 -43.53 3.29
C THR A 174 59.67 -43.44 3.38
N LYS A 175 58.92 -43.77 2.32
CA LYS A 175 57.45 -43.73 2.29
C LYS A 175 56.85 -45.12 2.40
N ILE A 176 56.33 -45.45 3.58
CA ILE A 176 55.68 -46.73 3.84
C ILE A 176 54.17 -46.61 3.57
N HIS A 177 53.70 -47.31 2.54
CA HIS A 177 52.29 -47.37 2.14
C HIS A 177 51.51 -48.36 3.00
N GLN A 178 50.39 -47.90 3.52
CA GLN A 178 49.59 -48.62 4.48
C GLN A 178 48.12 -48.44 4.12
N THR A 179 47.28 -49.31 4.64
CA THR A 179 45.84 -49.29 4.44
C THR A 179 45.19 -49.03 5.80
N GLN A 180 44.71 -47.82 5.99
CA GLN A 180 44.00 -47.37 7.18
C GLN A 180 42.50 -47.69 7.02
N SER A 181 41.86 -48.25 8.04
CA SER A 181 40.40 -48.43 8.04
C SER A 181 39.75 -47.18 8.64
N ILE A 182 38.92 -46.48 7.88
CA ILE A 182 38.11 -45.33 8.31
C ILE A 182 36.64 -45.72 8.32
N GLU A 183 35.95 -45.40 9.41
CA GLU A 183 34.50 -45.52 9.49
C GLU A 183 33.81 -44.32 8.83
N MET A 184 32.77 -44.59 8.06
CA MET A 184 31.98 -43.56 7.38
C MET A 184 31.31 -42.61 8.38
N MET A 185 31.36 -41.31 8.07
CA MET A 185 30.72 -40.12 8.65
C MET A 185 29.72 -40.30 9.81
N TYR A 186 28.75 -41.22 9.72
CA TYR A 186 27.74 -41.45 10.75
C TYR A 186 28.28 -42.10 12.04
N SER A 187 29.34 -42.91 12.01
CA SER A 187 29.96 -43.44 13.25
C SER A 187 30.71 -42.36 14.03
N GLN A 188 31.33 -41.42 13.32
CA GLN A 188 31.96 -40.23 13.92
C GLN A 188 30.91 -39.31 14.53
N ILE A 189 29.80 -39.07 13.82
CA ILE A 189 28.63 -38.35 14.33
C ILE A 189 28.09 -39.06 15.60
N ALA A 190 27.87 -40.37 15.55
CA ALA A 190 27.39 -41.16 16.69
C ALA A 190 28.34 -41.09 17.90
N THR A 191 29.65 -41.11 17.68
CA THR A 191 30.65 -40.97 18.76
C THR A 191 30.56 -39.59 19.43
N ILE A 192 30.43 -38.52 18.63
CA ILE A 192 30.27 -37.15 19.13
C ILE A 192 28.95 -37.01 19.89
N THR A 193 27.83 -37.46 19.31
CA THR A 193 26.51 -37.39 19.95
C THR A 193 26.47 -38.19 21.25
N ASN A 194 27.04 -39.40 21.28
CA ASN A 194 27.11 -40.21 22.49
C ASN A 194 27.96 -39.52 23.58
N GLY A 195 29.07 -38.89 23.20
CA GLY A 195 29.88 -38.07 24.10
C GLY A 195 29.10 -36.89 24.68
N ALA A 196 28.32 -36.20 23.83
CA ALA A 196 27.46 -35.09 24.25
C ALA A 196 26.35 -35.54 25.21
N LEU A 197 25.63 -36.62 24.90
CA LEU A 197 24.55 -37.14 25.76
C LEU A 197 25.07 -37.58 27.14
N LYS A 198 26.26 -38.20 27.21
CA LYS A 198 26.89 -38.53 28.50
C LYS A 198 27.23 -37.28 29.32
N LEU A 199 27.68 -36.22 28.64
CA LEU A 199 28.01 -34.96 29.31
C LEU A 199 26.73 -34.24 29.78
N PHE A 200 25.68 -34.24 28.96
CA PHE A 200 24.35 -33.73 29.28
C PHE A 200 23.78 -34.43 30.52
N ALA A 201 23.82 -35.77 30.56
CA ALA A 201 23.33 -36.56 31.68
C ALA A 201 24.07 -36.30 33.01
N LYS A 202 25.37 -35.95 32.94
CA LYS A 202 26.22 -35.76 34.13
C LYS A 202 26.24 -34.32 34.65
N ARG A 203 25.98 -33.33 33.80
CA ARG A 203 26.17 -31.91 34.19
C ARG A 203 24.92 -31.08 34.03
N ARG A 204 24.16 -31.27 32.95
CA ARG A 204 23.00 -30.40 32.67
C ARG A 204 21.76 -30.86 33.41
N ILE A 205 21.46 -32.16 33.37
CA ILE A 205 20.29 -32.70 34.08
C ILE A 205 20.41 -32.50 35.59
N ASP A 206 21.62 -32.39 36.13
CA ASP A 206 21.84 -32.18 37.56
C ASP A 206 21.36 -30.81 38.09
N ILE A 207 21.20 -29.83 37.21
CA ILE A 207 20.74 -28.47 37.52
C ILE A 207 19.22 -28.42 37.70
N ILE A 208 18.48 -29.36 37.08
CA ILE A 208 17.03 -29.49 37.25
C ILE A 208 16.75 -30.01 38.65
N LYS A 209 15.98 -29.26 39.45
CA LYS A 209 15.71 -29.60 40.84
C LYS A 209 14.51 -30.48 41.03
N ASP A 210 13.54 -30.38 40.12
CA ASP A 210 12.42 -31.28 40.11
C ASP A 210 12.89 -32.74 40.03
N ALA A 211 12.61 -33.52 41.07
CA ALA A 211 13.11 -34.88 41.19
C ALA A 211 12.48 -35.83 40.15
N GLU A 212 11.24 -35.57 39.74
CA GLU A 212 10.53 -36.37 38.75
C GLU A 212 11.09 -36.11 37.36
N TYR A 213 11.15 -34.84 36.94
CA TYR A 213 11.70 -34.46 35.63
C TYR A 213 13.17 -34.88 35.50
N LYS A 214 13.97 -34.70 36.57
CA LYS A 214 15.36 -35.16 36.61
C LYS A 214 15.46 -36.66 36.37
N LYS A 215 14.66 -37.47 37.09
CA LYS A 215 14.66 -38.93 36.95
C LYS A 215 14.27 -39.37 35.53
N LEU A 216 13.21 -38.79 34.97
CA LEU A 216 12.71 -39.10 33.63
C LEU A 216 13.74 -38.75 32.55
N LEU A 217 14.36 -37.57 32.60
CA LEU A 217 15.39 -37.17 31.63
C LEU A 217 16.63 -38.05 31.70
N VAL A 218 17.07 -38.46 32.89
CA VAL A 218 18.18 -39.42 33.03
C VAL A 218 17.83 -40.75 32.37
N GLN A 219 16.60 -41.25 32.54
CA GLN A 219 16.15 -42.51 31.95
C GLN A 219 16.11 -42.43 30.42
N GLU A 220 15.47 -41.42 29.85
CA GLU A 220 15.40 -41.22 28.39
C GLU A 220 16.80 -41.00 27.79
N THR A 221 17.65 -40.20 28.43
CA THR A 221 19.03 -39.97 27.95
C THR A 221 19.82 -41.28 27.92
N LYS A 222 19.74 -42.11 28.98
CA LYS A 222 20.41 -43.43 29.04
C LYS A 222 19.90 -44.39 27.97
N LYS A 223 18.61 -44.36 27.67
CA LYS A 223 17.98 -45.15 26.61
C LYS A 223 18.53 -44.76 25.23
N VAL A 224 18.61 -43.46 24.92
CA VAL A 224 19.21 -42.98 23.65
C VAL A 224 20.70 -43.33 23.56
N ILE A 225 21.47 -43.11 24.64
CA ILE A 225 22.89 -43.50 24.73
C ILE A 225 23.07 -45.00 24.41
N SER A 226 22.25 -45.85 25.04
CA SER A 226 22.30 -47.30 24.87
C SER A 226 21.92 -47.72 23.46
N PHE A 227 20.92 -47.07 22.86
CA PHE A 227 20.51 -47.31 21.47
C PHE A 227 21.62 -46.98 20.48
N ILE A 228 22.22 -45.78 20.59
CA ILE A 228 23.32 -45.35 19.71
C ILE A 228 24.52 -46.28 19.87
N ALA A 229 24.90 -46.63 21.10
CA ALA A 229 26.06 -47.50 21.36
C ALA A 229 25.86 -48.96 20.92
N LYS A 230 24.61 -49.47 20.91
CA LYS A 230 24.29 -50.79 20.34
C LYS A 230 24.33 -50.78 18.82
N LYS A 231 23.90 -49.68 18.22
CA LYS A 231 23.81 -49.54 16.76
C LYS A 231 25.18 -49.23 16.16
N TYR A 232 25.90 -48.21 16.62
CA TYR A 232 27.14 -47.73 16.00
C TYR A 232 28.39 -48.14 16.79
N PRO A 233 29.54 -48.40 16.11
CA PRO A 233 30.83 -48.52 16.79
C PRO A 233 31.22 -47.17 17.40
N ILE A 234 31.32 -47.11 18.73
CA ILE A 234 31.69 -45.90 19.47
C ILE A 234 33.16 -45.99 19.87
N ASP A 235 33.95 -44.98 19.51
CA ASP A 235 35.32 -44.84 20.01
C ASP A 235 35.31 -44.50 21.51
N LYS A 236 35.68 -45.47 22.34
CA LYS A 236 35.78 -45.31 23.80
C LYS A 236 36.94 -44.40 24.22
N SER A 237 37.94 -44.20 23.36
CA SER A 237 39.09 -43.32 23.63
C SER A 237 38.76 -41.84 23.37
N TYR A 238 37.67 -41.55 22.65
CA TYR A 238 37.22 -40.21 22.36
C TYR A 238 36.67 -39.51 23.61
N LYS A 239 37.44 -38.56 24.16
CA LYS A 239 36.99 -37.66 25.23
C LYS A 239 36.27 -36.46 24.65
N PHE A 240 34.97 -36.37 24.84
CA PHE A 240 34.17 -35.22 24.41
C PHE A 240 34.36 -34.01 25.36
N SER A 241 34.39 -32.80 24.80
CA SER A 241 34.37 -31.53 25.51
C SER A 241 33.53 -30.52 24.71
N LEU A 242 32.91 -29.54 25.37
CA LEU A 242 32.09 -28.53 24.68
C LEU A 242 32.86 -27.76 23.61
N SER A 243 34.14 -27.46 23.86
CA SER A 243 35.03 -26.82 22.87
C SER A 243 35.14 -27.60 21.55
N LYS A 244 34.92 -28.91 21.57
CA LYS A 244 34.91 -29.74 20.35
C LYS A 244 33.64 -29.57 19.52
N LEU A 245 32.52 -29.09 20.08
CA LEU A 245 31.30 -28.82 19.31
C LEU A 245 31.46 -27.64 18.34
N ASN A 246 32.23 -26.62 18.75
CA ASN A 246 32.44 -25.40 17.97
C ASN A 246 33.71 -25.43 17.10
N ASN A 247 34.48 -26.53 17.12
CA ASN A 247 35.66 -26.67 16.28
C ASN A 247 35.26 -26.85 14.80
N SER A 248 35.95 -26.15 13.90
CA SER A 248 35.82 -26.26 12.44
C SER A 248 35.75 -27.71 11.92
N LYS A 249 36.49 -28.65 12.52
CA LYS A 249 36.44 -30.09 12.15
C LYS A 249 35.07 -30.70 12.39
N THR A 250 34.46 -30.40 13.53
CA THR A 250 33.11 -30.88 13.89
C THR A 250 32.07 -30.19 13.02
N THR A 251 32.13 -28.87 12.86
CA THR A 251 31.19 -28.13 11.99
C THR A 251 31.20 -28.67 10.56
N LYS A 252 32.39 -28.94 9.99
CA LYS A 252 32.54 -29.57 8.65
C LYS A 252 31.97 -30.98 8.55
N LEU A 253 31.93 -31.72 9.67
CA LEU A 253 31.33 -33.06 9.72
C LEU A 253 29.81 -32.99 9.59
N TYR A 254 29.16 -32.01 10.21
CA TYR A 254 27.70 -31.87 10.21
C TYR A 254 27.17 -30.99 9.06
N SER A 255 28.01 -30.17 8.42
CA SER A 255 27.60 -29.20 7.39
C SER A 255 27.23 -29.78 6.02
N LYS A 256 27.41 -31.10 5.80
CA LYS A 256 27.26 -31.70 4.47
C LYS A 256 25.82 -31.99 4.05
N LYS A 257 24.92 -32.29 4.99
CA LYS A 257 23.50 -32.60 4.72
C LYS A 257 22.58 -31.81 5.65
N SER A 258 21.34 -31.55 5.21
CA SER A 258 20.36 -30.78 6.00
C SER A 258 19.99 -31.48 7.31
N ASP A 259 19.81 -32.80 7.27
CA ASP A 259 19.50 -33.63 8.45
C ASP A 259 20.65 -33.68 9.48
N THR A 260 21.90 -33.74 9.03
CA THR A 260 23.06 -33.69 9.93
C THR A 260 23.25 -32.29 10.52
N LYS A 261 22.91 -31.23 9.77
CA LYS A 261 22.91 -29.86 10.32
C LYS A 261 21.92 -29.72 11.47
N LEU A 262 20.69 -30.22 11.28
CA LEU A 262 19.66 -30.21 12.34
C LEU A 262 20.10 -31.01 13.56
N LEU A 263 20.75 -32.16 13.38
CA LEU A 263 21.30 -32.92 14.51
C LEU A 263 22.36 -32.13 15.30
N LEU A 264 23.21 -31.34 14.63
CA LEU A 264 24.17 -30.49 15.33
C LEU A 264 23.48 -29.39 16.14
N VAL A 265 22.41 -28.81 15.61
CA VAL A 265 21.57 -27.85 16.34
C VAL A 265 20.99 -28.52 17.57
N ASP A 266 20.35 -29.68 17.44
CA ASP A 266 19.81 -30.47 18.56
C ASP A 266 20.86 -30.72 19.65
N ILE A 267 22.08 -31.15 19.27
CA ILE A 267 23.17 -31.39 20.24
C ILE A 267 23.61 -30.10 20.93
N LYS A 268 23.65 -28.98 20.22
CA LYS A 268 23.98 -27.66 20.79
C LYS A 268 22.86 -27.16 21.72
N SER A 269 21.60 -27.44 21.41
CA SER A 269 20.43 -27.09 22.20
C SER A 269 20.38 -27.75 23.57
N LEU A 270 20.94 -28.96 23.71
CA LEU A 270 21.12 -29.62 25.02
C LEU A 270 21.95 -28.78 26.02
N PHE A 271 22.76 -27.84 25.52
CA PHE A 271 23.64 -27.00 26.33
C PHE A 271 23.34 -25.49 26.17
N GLY A 272 22.20 -25.12 25.57
CA GLY A 272 21.83 -23.71 25.39
C GLY A 272 22.66 -22.94 24.36
N PHE A 273 23.29 -23.64 23.38
CA PHE A 273 24.09 -23.01 22.31
C PHE A 273 23.34 -22.82 20.98
N GLU A 274 22.01 -22.74 21.05
CA GLU A 274 21.10 -22.70 19.88
C GLU A 274 21.36 -21.48 19.00
N GLN A 275 21.72 -20.36 19.63
CA GLN A 275 21.99 -19.09 18.98
C GLN A 275 23.38 -19.04 18.31
N MET A 276 24.31 -19.93 18.70
CA MET A 276 25.69 -19.94 18.22
C MET A 276 25.86 -20.74 16.91
N TYR A 277 24.81 -20.81 16.09
CA TYR A 277 24.85 -21.51 14.81
C TYR A 277 25.09 -20.56 13.62
N GLU A 278 24.64 -19.30 13.70
CA GLU A 278 24.77 -18.31 12.62
C GLU A 278 26.03 -17.42 12.74
N ASP A 279 26.59 -17.30 13.94
CA ASP A 279 27.79 -16.50 14.21
C ASP A 279 29.07 -17.21 13.72
N ASN A 280 29.25 -17.25 12.39
CA ASN A 280 30.53 -17.68 11.82
C ASN A 280 31.67 -16.68 12.10
N ASN A 281 31.42 -15.52 12.70
CA ASN A 281 32.41 -14.44 12.86
C ASN A 281 32.40 -13.66 14.19
N LEU A 282 31.58 -13.99 15.18
CA LEU A 282 31.67 -13.36 16.50
C LEU A 282 32.16 -14.38 17.53
N TYR A 283 33.41 -14.17 17.97
CA TYR A 283 34.05 -14.93 19.02
C TYR A 283 33.26 -14.87 20.33
N VAL A 284 32.34 -15.81 20.58
CA VAL A 284 31.92 -16.13 21.95
C VAL A 284 32.97 -17.10 22.52
N ASN A 285 34.15 -16.56 22.81
CA ASN A 285 35.28 -17.30 23.38
C ASN A 285 35.05 -17.76 24.83
N ASN A 286 33.93 -17.40 25.47
CA ASN A 286 33.84 -17.44 26.93
C ASN A 286 32.76 -18.36 27.53
N ARG A 287 31.97 -19.10 26.74
CA ARG A 287 31.00 -20.05 27.30
C ARG A 287 31.44 -21.50 27.14
N TYR A 288 32.34 -21.93 28.03
CA TYR A 288 32.70 -23.34 28.19
C TYR A 288 32.23 -23.94 29.52
N ASP A 289 31.51 -23.15 30.32
CA ASP A 289 30.83 -23.62 31.51
C ASP A 289 29.59 -24.44 31.11
N LEU A 290 29.51 -25.66 31.67
CA LEU A 290 28.44 -26.64 31.45
C LEU A 290 27.18 -26.37 32.29
N THR A 291 27.26 -25.41 33.21
CA THR A 291 26.16 -25.00 34.09
C THR A 291 25.37 -23.83 33.54
N THR A 292 26.00 -23.05 32.66
CA THR A 292 25.34 -21.94 31.97
C THR A 292 24.39 -22.44 30.87
N THR A 293 23.21 -21.85 30.77
CA THR A 293 22.29 -22.00 29.63
C THR A 293 21.57 -20.70 29.37
N SER A 294 21.34 -20.38 28.09
CA SER A 294 20.60 -19.18 27.73
C SER A 294 19.71 -19.39 26.53
N PHE A 295 18.61 -18.67 26.51
CA PHE A 295 17.72 -18.61 25.36
C PHE A 295 17.16 -17.20 25.27
N PHE A 296 17.40 -16.55 24.13
CA PHE A 296 16.90 -15.22 23.81
C PHE A 296 16.21 -15.19 22.45
N ILE A 297 15.23 -14.32 22.34
CA ILE A 297 14.46 -14.08 21.13
C ILE A 297 14.39 -12.58 20.87
N ASP A 298 14.29 -12.24 19.59
CA ASP A 298 13.97 -10.89 19.18
C ASP A 298 12.44 -10.71 19.30
N PRO A 299 11.96 -9.89 20.25
CA PRO A 299 10.54 -9.70 20.45
C PRO A 299 9.89 -8.93 19.30
N ILE A 300 10.63 -8.09 18.57
CA ILE A 300 10.10 -7.35 17.42
C ILE A 300 9.78 -8.32 16.29
N LEU A 301 10.75 -9.17 15.95
CA LEU A 301 10.56 -10.20 14.93
C LEU A 301 9.40 -11.14 15.30
N PHE A 302 9.35 -11.60 16.56
CA PHE A 302 8.27 -12.48 17.00
C PHE A 302 6.90 -11.78 16.92
N TYR A 303 6.79 -10.55 17.41
CA TYR A 303 5.54 -9.79 17.39
C TYR A 303 5.00 -9.63 15.98
N GLU A 304 5.86 -9.32 15.00
CA GLU A 304 5.42 -9.18 13.62
C GLU A 304 4.88 -10.50 13.02
N TRP A 305 5.52 -11.64 13.31
CA TRP A 305 5.01 -12.94 12.88
C TRP A 305 3.76 -13.39 13.63
N TYR A 306 3.61 -12.98 14.88
CA TYR A 306 2.41 -13.25 15.67
C TYR A 306 1.21 -12.46 15.13
N VAL A 307 1.40 -11.17 14.85
CA VAL A 307 0.40 -10.33 14.17
C VAL A 307 0.02 -10.93 12.81
N TYR A 308 0.98 -11.38 12.02
CA TYR A 308 0.70 -12.08 10.77
C TYR A 308 -0.18 -13.32 10.98
N ASP A 309 0.08 -14.13 12.01
CA ASP A 309 -0.70 -15.33 12.30
C ASP A 309 -2.18 -15.01 12.55
N ILE A 310 -2.45 -13.93 13.30
CA ILE A 310 -3.81 -13.46 13.58
C ILE A 310 -4.46 -12.84 12.34
N LEU A 311 -3.74 -11.96 11.64
CA LEU A 311 -4.25 -11.31 10.43
C LEU A 311 -4.56 -12.32 9.32
N LYS A 312 -3.81 -13.42 9.24
CA LYS A 312 -4.04 -14.48 8.28
C LYS A 312 -5.35 -15.22 8.58
N ASP A 313 -5.57 -15.63 9.83
CA ASP A 313 -6.83 -16.25 10.25
C ASP A 313 -8.02 -15.30 9.94
N PHE A 314 -7.90 -14.00 10.27
CA PHE A 314 -8.91 -12.98 9.96
C PHE A 314 -9.15 -12.80 8.45
N ALA A 315 -8.07 -12.76 7.66
CA ALA A 315 -8.16 -12.56 6.21
C ALA A 315 -8.84 -13.76 5.53
N GLU A 316 -8.59 -14.98 5.99
CA GLU A 316 -9.27 -16.19 5.51
C GLU A 316 -10.78 -16.12 5.80
N ASP A 317 -11.17 -15.75 7.03
CA ASP A 317 -12.58 -15.62 7.43
C ASP A 317 -13.34 -14.54 6.64
N LYS A 318 -12.68 -13.40 6.36
CA LYS A 318 -13.25 -12.28 5.61
C LYS A 318 -13.02 -12.36 4.10
N LYS A 319 -12.34 -13.40 3.62
CA LYS A 319 -11.90 -13.57 2.21
C LYS A 319 -11.05 -12.43 1.67
N TYR A 320 -10.25 -11.80 2.54
CA TYR A 320 -9.27 -10.79 2.15
C TYR A 320 -8.00 -11.47 1.63
N LYS A 321 -7.33 -10.82 0.68
CA LYS A 321 -5.96 -11.22 0.31
C LYS A 321 -4.98 -10.52 1.24
N ILE A 322 -4.08 -11.27 1.87
CA ILE A 322 -3.02 -10.73 2.73
C ILE A 322 -1.66 -10.77 2.00
N LEU A 323 -0.93 -9.67 2.07
CA LEU A 323 0.48 -9.57 1.69
C LEU A 323 1.32 -9.27 2.93
N PHE A 324 2.52 -9.81 2.99
CA PHE A 324 3.46 -9.67 4.11
C PHE A 324 4.89 -9.50 3.60
N ASP A 325 5.64 -8.55 4.14
CA ASP A 325 6.98 -8.17 3.63
C ASP A 325 8.01 -9.33 3.69
N LYS A 326 7.89 -10.20 4.70
CA LYS A 326 8.78 -11.35 4.93
C LYS A 326 8.30 -12.65 4.26
N ASP A 327 7.12 -12.66 3.63
CA ASP A 327 6.68 -13.80 2.83
C ASP A 327 7.52 -13.90 1.54
N GLU A 328 7.80 -15.10 1.03
CA GLU A 328 8.53 -15.27 -0.23
C GLU A 328 7.64 -14.99 -1.44
N ASP A 329 6.36 -15.38 -1.39
CA ASP A 329 5.45 -15.36 -2.52
C ASP A 329 4.55 -14.11 -2.55
N ASN A 330 4.17 -13.58 -1.39
CA ASN A 330 3.18 -12.50 -1.25
C ASN A 330 3.76 -11.23 -0.62
N LYS A 331 4.83 -10.69 -1.21
CA LYS A 331 5.53 -9.50 -0.69
C LYS A 331 4.74 -8.21 -0.84
N THR A 332 4.94 -7.31 0.11
CA THR A 332 4.40 -5.94 0.13
C THR A 332 5.29 -4.93 -0.60
N THR A 333 6.45 -5.35 -1.13
CA THR A 333 7.46 -4.45 -1.70
C THR A 333 6.92 -3.59 -2.85
N ILE A 334 6.96 -2.28 -2.68
CA ILE A 334 6.61 -1.28 -3.69
C ILE A 334 7.90 -0.61 -4.16
N LYS A 335 8.15 -0.60 -5.47
CA LYS A 335 9.27 0.14 -6.04
C LYS A 335 8.84 1.55 -6.47
N TYR A 336 9.68 2.53 -6.23
CA TYR A 336 9.45 3.92 -6.64
C TYR A 336 10.76 4.61 -7.00
N GLU A 337 10.66 5.74 -7.68
CA GLU A 337 11.80 6.45 -8.25
C GLU A 337 11.92 7.84 -7.62
N LEU A 338 13.16 8.28 -7.39
CA LEU A 338 13.43 9.69 -7.11
C LEU A 338 13.93 10.34 -8.39
N VAL A 339 13.19 11.35 -8.85
CA VAL A 339 13.50 12.08 -10.08
C VAL A 339 13.86 13.50 -9.73
N SER A 340 15.07 13.92 -10.13
CA SER A 340 15.49 15.31 -10.06
C SER A 340 15.46 15.93 -11.45
N GLN A 341 14.99 17.16 -11.56
CA GLN A 341 15.07 17.92 -12.82
C GLN A 341 16.52 18.19 -13.26
N LYS A 342 17.48 18.17 -12.32
CA LYS A 342 18.89 18.48 -12.58
C LYS A 342 19.78 17.24 -12.70
N PHE A 343 19.47 16.18 -11.96
CA PHE A 343 20.30 14.98 -11.85
C PHE A 343 19.63 13.74 -12.45
N GLU A 344 18.48 13.91 -13.11
CA GLU A 344 17.68 12.85 -13.72
C GLU A 344 17.34 11.74 -12.71
N LYS A 345 17.09 10.52 -13.19
CA LYS A 345 16.77 9.35 -12.36
C LYS A 345 18.07 8.71 -11.84
N ASP A 346 18.12 8.42 -10.54
CA ASP A 346 19.21 7.67 -9.92
C ASP A 346 18.87 6.16 -9.85
N LYS A 347 18.55 5.65 -8.66
CA LYS A 347 18.27 4.24 -8.40
C LYS A 347 16.84 4.03 -7.90
N ASP A 348 16.23 2.94 -8.32
CA ASP A 348 14.95 2.48 -7.80
C ASP A 348 15.05 2.28 -6.28
N ARG A 349 14.14 2.93 -5.54
CA ARG A 349 13.94 2.73 -4.11
C ARG A 349 12.80 1.75 -3.89
N SER A 350 12.74 1.19 -2.69
CA SER A 350 11.67 0.29 -2.28
C SER A 350 11.08 0.72 -0.95
N SER A 351 9.76 0.65 -0.83
CA SER A 351 9.05 0.67 0.44
C SER A 351 8.48 -0.71 0.73
N ASN A 352 8.56 -1.14 1.99
CA ASN A 352 8.08 -2.45 2.45
C ASN A 352 7.19 -2.20 3.67
N PRO A 353 5.89 -1.93 3.47
CA PRO A 353 4.92 -1.96 4.55
C PRO A 353 4.87 -3.36 5.16
N ASP A 354 4.68 -3.48 6.47
CA ASP A 354 4.76 -4.79 7.12
C ASP A 354 3.65 -5.71 6.57
N TYR A 355 2.39 -5.24 6.54
CA TYR A 355 1.26 -6.00 5.98
C TYR A 355 0.35 -5.15 5.09
N ILE A 356 -0.28 -5.81 4.12
CA ILE A 356 -1.36 -5.23 3.32
C ILE A 356 -2.52 -6.22 3.25
N LEU A 357 -3.70 -5.81 3.70
CA LEU A 357 -4.95 -6.54 3.45
C LEU A 357 -5.67 -5.92 2.25
N ILE A 358 -6.15 -6.75 1.34
CA ILE A 358 -6.84 -6.33 0.12
C ILE A 358 -8.24 -6.92 0.13
N ASP A 359 -9.23 -6.03 0.18
CA ASP A 359 -10.64 -6.33 -0.05
C ASP A 359 -10.96 -6.00 -1.51
N GLU A 360 -10.93 -7.03 -2.36
CA GLU A 360 -11.19 -6.92 -3.80
C GLU A 360 -12.65 -6.54 -4.09
N GLU A 361 -13.61 -6.98 -3.26
CA GLU A 361 -15.03 -6.65 -3.44
C GLU A 361 -15.30 -5.16 -3.24
N LYS A 362 -14.65 -4.57 -2.23
CA LYS A 362 -14.82 -3.15 -1.88
C LYS A 362 -13.75 -2.25 -2.48
N ASN A 363 -12.76 -2.83 -3.18
CA ASN A 363 -11.65 -2.11 -3.79
C ASN A 363 -10.89 -1.25 -2.75
N ILE A 364 -10.61 -1.85 -1.58
CA ILE A 364 -9.93 -1.23 -0.43
C ILE A 364 -8.64 -1.98 -0.12
N LYS A 365 -7.58 -1.22 0.19
CA LYS A 365 -6.32 -1.74 0.73
C LYS A 365 -6.09 -1.20 2.13
N VAL A 366 -5.87 -2.08 3.09
CA VAL A 366 -5.49 -1.72 4.45
C VAL A 366 -4.00 -1.89 4.60
N VAL A 367 -3.29 -0.81 4.92
CA VAL A 367 -1.84 -0.83 5.13
C VAL A 367 -1.59 -0.85 6.61
N LEU A 368 -0.89 -1.87 7.07
CA LEU A 368 -0.68 -2.16 8.48
C LEU A 368 0.82 -2.15 8.76
N ASP A 369 1.21 -1.46 9.81
CA ASP A 369 2.59 -1.40 10.28
C ASP A 369 2.59 -1.70 11.79
N ALA A 370 3.26 -2.78 12.16
CA ALA A 370 3.28 -3.27 13.54
C ALA A 370 4.47 -2.67 14.29
N LYS A 371 4.23 -2.33 15.57
CA LYS A 371 5.22 -1.68 16.41
C LYS A 371 5.22 -2.33 17.78
N TRP A 372 6.36 -2.91 18.15
CA TRP A 372 6.62 -3.40 19.50
C TRP A 372 6.81 -2.21 20.47
N LYS A 373 5.73 -1.55 20.87
CA LYS A 373 5.70 -0.39 21.80
C LYS A 373 4.40 -0.41 22.62
N ASN A 374 4.47 -0.08 23.90
CA ASN A 374 3.27 0.20 24.71
C ASN A 374 2.96 1.71 24.56
N ILE A 375 1.71 2.05 24.23
CA ILE A 375 1.28 3.43 24.03
C ILE A 375 0.29 3.79 25.13
N GLU A 376 0.77 4.52 26.14
CA GLU A 376 -0.05 4.95 27.29
C GLU A 376 -0.66 6.35 27.07
N LYS A 377 -0.10 7.13 26.13
CA LYS A 377 -0.62 8.44 25.70
C LYS A 377 -0.27 8.67 24.23
N LEU A 378 -1.07 9.47 23.54
CA LEU A 378 -0.85 9.78 22.11
C LEU A 378 0.55 10.37 21.81
N GLY A 379 1.14 11.08 22.77
CA GLY A 379 2.51 11.63 22.64
C GLY A 379 3.62 10.58 22.56
N ASP A 380 3.33 9.31 22.88
CA ASP A 380 4.30 8.22 22.79
C ASP A 380 4.44 7.69 21.35
N ILE A 381 3.48 8.02 20.48
CA ILE A 381 3.52 7.68 19.05
C ILE A 381 4.58 8.55 18.38
N LYS A 382 5.64 7.91 17.86
CA LYS A 382 6.75 8.64 17.23
C LYS A 382 6.37 9.13 15.84
N SER A 383 6.86 10.32 15.48
CA SER A 383 6.69 10.87 14.14
C SER A 383 7.21 9.98 13.03
N SER A 384 8.30 9.27 13.27
CA SER A 384 8.84 8.28 12.34
C SER A 384 7.82 7.19 11.96
N ASP A 385 6.95 6.78 12.90
CA ASP A 385 6.04 5.67 12.70
C ASP A 385 4.90 6.09 11.75
N PHE A 386 4.19 7.19 12.07
CA PHE A 386 3.08 7.65 11.25
C PHE A 386 3.53 8.30 9.92
N LEU A 387 4.76 8.85 9.85
CA LEU A 387 5.30 9.36 8.58
C LEU A 387 5.67 8.23 7.63
N LYS A 388 6.27 7.14 8.13
CA LYS A 388 6.51 5.92 7.32
C LYS A 388 5.17 5.38 6.80
N LEU A 389 4.19 5.21 7.69
CA LEU A 389 2.87 4.70 7.34
C LEU A 389 2.14 5.58 6.30
N LYS A 390 2.21 6.92 6.45
CA LYS A 390 1.66 7.85 5.46
C LYS A 390 2.33 7.69 4.09
N HIS A 391 3.66 7.57 4.07
CA HIS A 391 4.39 7.36 2.83
C HIS A 391 3.99 6.04 2.17
N ASP A 392 3.96 4.94 2.94
CA ASP A 392 3.55 3.62 2.47
C ASP A 392 2.14 3.61 1.89
N ALA A 393 1.20 4.24 2.60
CA ALA A 393 -0.18 4.37 2.13
C ALA A 393 -0.29 5.15 0.81
N SER A 394 0.44 6.26 0.69
CA SER A 394 0.44 7.11 -0.52
C SER A 394 1.02 6.42 -1.74
N LEU A 395 2.00 5.53 -1.56
CA LEU A 395 2.58 4.75 -2.67
C LEU A 395 1.63 3.67 -3.20
N LEU A 396 0.67 3.23 -2.38
CA LEU A 396 -0.30 2.19 -2.73
C LEU A 396 -1.62 2.75 -3.26
N GLU A 397 -1.84 4.04 -3.08
CA GLU A 397 -3.04 4.78 -3.49
C GLU A 397 -3.12 4.79 -5.02
N ASN A 398 -4.01 3.97 -5.57
CA ASN A 398 -4.17 3.75 -7.02
C ASN A 398 -5.68 3.60 -7.35
N SER A 399 -6.10 2.52 -8.01
CA SER A 399 -7.53 2.21 -8.19
C SER A 399 -8.24 1.91 -6.88
N HIS A 400 -7.50 1.43 -5.87
CA HIS A 400 -8.01 1.09 -4.55
C HIS A 400 -7.80 2.24 -3.57
N LYS A 401 -8.76 2.44 -2.66
CA LYS A 401 -8.57 3.35 -1.54
C LYS A 401 -7.67 2.72 -0.49
N THR A 402 -6.63 3.44 -0.08
CA THR A 402 -5.68 2.95 0.92
C THR A 402 -6.04 3.47 2.32
N ILE A 403 -6.02 2.59 3.32
CA ILE A 403 -6.40 2.92 4.69
C ILE A 403 -5.27 2.50 5.65
N PRO A 404 -4.56 3.47 6.24
CA PRO A 404 -3.41 3.21 7.11
C PRO A 404 -3.81 2.88 8.55
N TYR A 405 -3.14 1.90 9.16
CA TYR A 405 -3.26 1.52 10.56
C TYR A 405 -1.90 1.20 11.19
N LEU A 406 -1.74 1.58 12.46
CA LEU A 406 -0.63 1.11 13.32
C LEU A 406 -1.14 0.02 14.25
N ILE A 407 -0.32 -1.01 14.49
CA ILE A 407 -0.65 -2.11 15.38
C ILE A 407 0.31 -2.11 16.57
N TYR A 408 -0.22 -2.13 17.79
CA TYR A 408 0.54 -2.13 19.04
C TYR A 408 0.13 -3.27 19.97
N PRO A 409 1.05 -3.81 20.80
CA PRO A 409 0.71 -4.82 21.79
C PRO A 409 -0.15 -4.26 22.94
N ASN A 410 -0.05 -2.97 23.22
CA ASN A 410 -0.86 -2.27 24.21
C ASN A 410 -1.12 -0.84 23.72
N TYR A 411 -2.39 -0.48 23.58
CA TYR A 411 -2.84 0.83 23.13
C TYR A 411 -4.04 1.31 23.94
N LEU A 412 -4.25 2.62 23.97
CA LEU A 412 -5.29 3.27 24.77
C LEU A 412 -6.71 2.77 24.48
N SER A 413 -7.03 2.46 23.23
CA SER A 413 -8.35 2.01 22.79
C SER A 413 -8.33 1.40 21.38
N ASP A 414 -8.93 0.22 21.23
CA ASP A 414 -9.05 -0.49 19.95
C ASP A 414 -9.98 0.19 18.93
N GLU A 415 -10.61 1.29 19.35
CA GLU A 415 -11.64 2.00 18.58
C GLU A 415 -11.21 3.39 18.12
N ASP A 416 -9.96 3.78 18.40
CA ASP A 416 -9.50 5.15 18.21
C ASP A 416 -9.13 5.48 16.74
N LYS A 417 -9.48 6.69 16.31
CA LYS A 417 -9.09 7.25 15.02
C LYS A 417 -8.27 8.50 15.27
N ILE A 418 -6.99 8.40 14.93
CA ILE A 418 -6.05 9.50 15.15
C ILE A 418 -6.05 10.39 13.91
N SER A 419 -6.41 11.66 14.11
CA SER A 419 -6.29 12.70 13.09
C SER A 419 -5.19 13.70 13.45
N ILE A 420 -4.26 13.91 12.52
CA ILE A 420 -3.26 14.98 12.60
C ILE A 420 -3.81 16.17 11.83
N SER A 421 -4.03 17.29 12.50
CA SER A 421 -4.49 18.54 11.89
C SER A 421 -3.56 19.70 12.24
N LYS A 422 -3.54 20.70 11.36
CA LYS A 422 -2.92 22.01 11.62
C LYS A 422 -3.81 23.08 11.01
N ASP A 423 -4.19 24.08 11.81
CA ASP A 423 -5.00 25.23 11.37
C ASP A 423 -6.27 24.79 10.60
N ASP A 424 -7.06 23.90 11.21
CA ASP A 424 -8.29 23.29 10.68
C ASP A 424 -8.13 22.44 9.40
N ASN A 425 -6.93 22.35 8.84
CA ASN A 425 -6.62 21.43 7.74
C ASN A 425 -6.14 20.07 8.28
N GLN A 426 -6.88 19.02 7.92
CA GLN A 426 -6.55 17.64 8.25
C GLN A 426 -5.39 17.14 7.37
N ALA A 427 -4.24 16.84 7.99
CA ALA A 427 -3.01 16.49 7.30
C ALA A 427 -2.83 14.98 7.07
N PHE A 428 -3.32 14.15 7.99
CA PHE A 428 -3.24 12.69 7.91
C PHE A 428 -4.18 12.03 8.93
N ASN A 429 -4.86 10.95 8.51
CA ASN A 429 -5.67 10.12 9.41
C ASN A 429 -5.19 8.68 9.32
N PHE A 430 -5.13 8.02 10.46
CA PHE A 430 -4.84 6.60 10.54
C PHE A 430 -5.58 6.02 11.74
N GLY A 431 -5.87 4.72 11.68
CA GLY A 431 -6.39 3.98 12.82
C GLY A 431 -5.27 3.34 13.63
N SER A 432 -5.61 2.89 14.83
CA SER A 432 -4.76 2.06 15.68
C SER A 432 -5.49 0.77 16.02
N LEU A 433 -4.75 -0.33 16.08
CA LEU A 433 -5.24 -1.61 16.57
C LEU A 433 -4.36 -2.07 17.72
N GLN A 434 -4.99 -2.63 18.76
CA GLN A 434 -4.28 -3.47 19.70
C GLN A 434 -4.34 -4.92 19.22
N ILE A 435 -3.18 -5.55 19.19
CA ILE A 435 -3.08 -7.02 19.15
C ILE A 435 -2.23 -7.39 20.35
N ASP A 436 -2.90 -7.77 21.43
CA ASP A 436 -2.25 -8.11 22.68
C ASP A 436 -1.36 -9.35 22.54
N MET A 437 -0.50 -9.56 23.54
CA MET A 437 0.32 -10.77 23.67
C MET A 437 -0.11 -11.58 24.89
N ASP A 438 -1.39 -11.50 25.28
CA ASP A 438 -1.96 -12.39 26.30
C ASP A 438 -2.35 -13.75 25.73
N PHE A 439 -2.30 -13.85 24.39
CA PHE A 439 -2.55 -15.04 23.58
C PHE A 439 -3.98 -15.57 23.65
N ASN A 440 -4.91 -14.80 24.20
CA ASN A 440 -6.31 -15.09 24.11
C ASN A 440 -6.81 -14.68 22.71
N LYS A 441 -7.18 -15.66 21.89
CA LYS A 441 -7.70 -15.37 20.54
C LYS A 441 -9.04 -14.63 20.58
N GLU A 442 -9.80 -14.76 21.66
CA GLU A 442 -11.10 -14.09 21.82
C GLU A 442 -10.97 -12.62 22.22
N SER A 443 -9.86 -12.21 22.88
CA SER A 443 -9.59 -10.81 23.23
C SER A 443 -9.14 -9.99 22.01
N ASN A 444 -8.37 -10.62 21.10
CA ASN A 444 -7.85 -10.01 19.89
C ASN A 444 -8.91 -9.89 18.77
N SER A 445 -9.93 -9.08 18.97
CA SER A 445 -10.96 -8.81 17.95
C SER A 445 -10.49 -7.75 16.96
N ILE A 446 -10.25 -8.15 15.70
CA ILE A 446 -9.89 -7.19 14.63
C ILE A 446 -11.17 -6.53 14.11
N ASN A 447 -11.35 -5.25 14.43
CA ASN A 447 -12.44 -4.44 13.91
C ASN A 447 -11.93 -3.16 13.25
N PHE A 448 -11.77 -3.21 11.93
CA PHE A 448 -11.49 -2.00 11.16
C PHE A 448 -12.75 -1.14 11.07
N ARG A 449 -12.79 -0.03 11.81
CA ARG A 449 -13.91 0.91 11.75
C ARG A 449 -13.82 1.81 10.52
N TYR A 450 -14.38 1.34 9.42
CA TYR A 450 -14.57 2.16 8.23
C TYR A 450 -15.88 2.92 8.30
N ASP A 451 -15.85 4.18 7.91
CA ASP A 451 -17.08 4.86 7.48
C ASP A 451 -17.30 4.46 6.01
N PHE A 452 -17.79 3.24 5.80
CA PHE A 452 -18.00 2.67 4.46
C PHE A 452 -18.92 3.56 3.63
N GLU A 453 -19.91 4.20 4.23
CA GLU A 453 -20.79 5.13 3.52
C GLU A 453 -20.02 6.36 3.01
N LYS A 454 -19.17 6.97 3.83
CA LYS A 454 -18.34 8.10 3.41
C LYS A 454 -17.30 7.67 2.39
N ILE A 455 -16.73 6.48 2.52
CA ILE A 455 -15.78 5.91 1.56
C ILE A 455 -16.46 5.64 0.21
N GLU A 456 -17.62 4.99 0.19
CA GLU A 456 -18.38 4.73 -1.04
C GLU A 456 -18.85 6.01 -1.71
N LYS A 457 -19.32 7.01 -0.94
CA LYS A 457 -19.68 8.33 -1.48
C LYS A 457 -18.47 8.99 -2.14
N GLN A 458 -17.30 8.88 -1.53
CA GLN A 458 -16.07 9.46 -2.06
C GLN A 458 -15.58 8.69 -3.31
N LEU A 459 -15.64 7.36 -3.32
CA LEU A 459 -15.30 6.52 -4.47
C LEU A 459 -16.24 6.76 -5.67
N LYS A 460 -17.55 6.89 -5.42
CA LYS A 460 -18.53 7.24 -6.46
C LYS A 460 -18.23 8.63 -7.03
N LYS A 461 -17.88 9.60 -6.18
CA LYS A 461 -17.50 10.95 -6.60
C LYS A 461 -16.22 10.93 -7.45
N GLU A 462 -15.16 10.28 -6.99
CA GLU A 462 -13.88 10.20 -7.72
C GLU A 462 -14.01 9.42 -9.04
N SER A 463 -14.81 8.36 -9.08
CA SER A 463 -15.10 7.63 -10.31
C SER A 463 -15.87 8.48 -11.32
N GLN A 464 -16.83 9.31 -10.86
CA GLN A 464 -17.52 10.26 -11.72
C GLN A 464 -16.55 11.34 -12.24
N GLU A 465 -15.69 11.89 -11.38
CA GLU A 465 -14.69 12.89 -11.78
C GLU A 465 -13.71 12.33 -12.84
N LYS A 466 -13.22 11.09 -12.68
CA LYS A 466 -12.36 10.44 -13.68
C LYS A 466 -13.07 10.22 -15.02
N LYS A 467 -14.36 9.84 -14.99
CA LYS A 467 -15.17 9.67 -16.20
C LYS A 467 -15.34 11.01 -16.94
N VAL A 468 -15.62 12.08 -16.20
CA VAL A 468 -15.74 13.44 -16.74
C VAL A 468 -14.41 13.90 -17.35
N GLN A 469 -13.29 13.69 -16.65
CA GLN A 469 -11.97 14.05 -17.14
C GLN A 469 -11.63 13.34 -18.46
N LYS A 470 -11.88 12.03 -18.56
CA LYS A 470 -11.61 11.28 -19.79
C LYS A 470 -12.42 11.78 -20.99
N ILE A 471 -13.72 12.03 -20.79
CA ILE A 471 -14.59 12.60 -21.84
C ILE A 471 -14.03 13.93 -22.34
N LEU A 472 -13.56 14.78 -21.43
CA LEU A 472 -13.01 16.09 -21.76
C LEU A 472 -11.65 16.02 -22.46
N GLU A 473 -10.78 15.08 -22.09
CA GLU A 473 -9.47 14.85 -22.73
C GLU A 473 -9.62 14.30 -24.15
N ASP A 474 -10.44 13.26 -24.32
CA ASP A 474 -10.76 12.68 -25.64
C ASP A 474 -11.33 13.75 -26.58
N PHE A 475 -12.18 14.62 -26.04
CA PHE A 475 -12.80 15.69 -26.79
C PHE A 475 -11.82 16.82 -27.17
N LYS A 476 -10.93 17.22 -26.26
CA LYS A 476 -9.89 18.22 -26.55
C LYS A 476 -9.02 17.79 -27.72
N SER A 477 -8.61 16.52 -27.75
CA SER A 477 -7.81 15.96 -28.83
C SER A 477 -8.51 16.10 -30.19
N GLN A 478 -9.79 15.75 -30.28
CA GLN A 478 -10.57 15.85 -31.53
C GLN A 478 -10.63 17.28 -32.06
N LEU A 479 -10.76 18.26 -31.17
CA LEU A 479 -10.89 19.66 -31.54
C LEU A 479 -9.55 20.26 -31.99
N ASP A 480 -8.46 19.91 -31.31
CA ASP A 480 -7.10 20.32 -31.71
C ASP A 480 -6.72 19.74 -33.09
N ASP A 481 -7.09 18.47 -33.36
CA ASP A 481 -6.90 17.84 -34.68
C ASP A 481 -7.66 18.62 -35.78
N LYS A 482 -8.92 18.98 -35.51
CA LYS A 482 -9.78 19.69 -36.47
C LYS A 482 -9.35 21.13 -36.71
N ARG A 483 -8.88 21.84 -35.70
CA ARG A 483 -8.29 23.17 -35.88
C ARG A 483 -7.01 23.13 -36.69
N THR A 484 -6.17 22.14 -36.45
CA THR A 484 -4.93 21.96 -37.22
C THR A 484 -5.25 21.71 -38.70
N GLU A 485 -6.27 20.89 -38.96
CA GLU A 485 -6.81 20.65 -40.30
C GLU A 485 -7.32 21.96 -40.93
N LEU A 486 -8.09 22.77 -40.19
CA LEU A 486 -8.66 24.03 -40.66
C LEU A 486 -7.59 25.09 -40.95
N ILE A 487 -6.59 25.25 -40.07
CA ILE A 487 -5.46 26.17 -40.26
C ILE A 487 -4.69 25.78 -41.52
N THR A 488 -4.45 24.48 -41.73
CA THR A 488 -3.72 23.99 -42.90
C THR A 488 -4.51 24.24 -44.19
N LYS A 489 -5.83 24.05 -44.17
CA LYS A 489 -6.70 24.34 -45.32
C LYS A 489 -6.80 25.84 -45.61
N LEU A 490 -6.90 26.69 -44.59
CA LEU A 490 -6.94 28.15 -44.73
C LEU A 490 -5.63 28.75 -45.29
N LEU A 491 -4.48 28.19 -44.89
CA LEU A 491 -3.18 28.61 -45.42
C LEU A 491 -3.00 28.22 -46.91
N ASN A 492 -3.74 27.21 -47.37
CA ASN A 492 -3.63 26.66 -48.72
C ASN A 492 -4.76 27.10 -49.67
N SER A 493 -5.77 27.86 -49.21
CA SER A 493 -6.89 28.30 -50.06
C SER A 493 -6.73 29.74 -50.56
N GLU A 494 -6.83 29.93 -51.88
CA GLU A 494 -6.76 31.24 -52.54
C GLU A 494 -8.13 31.93 -52.65
N ASP A 495 -9.25 31.18 -52.57
CA ASP A 495 -10.62 31.72 -52.68
C ASP A 495 -11.26 31.99 -51.30
N LEU A 496 -12.15 32.99 -51.24
CA LEU A 496 -12.90 33.41 -50.05
C LEU A 496 -14.10 32.47 -49.77
N GLU A 497 -14.79 31.97 -50.79
CA GLU A 497 -15.94 31.04 -50.63
C GLU A 497 -15.51 29.75 -49.92
N ASP A 498 -14.33 29.21 -50.24
CA ASP A 498 -13.78 28.01 -49.59
C ASP A 498 -13.50 28.21 -48.09
N LYS A 499 -13.24 29.45 -47.66
CA LYS A 499 -12.92 29.77 -46.25
C LYS A 499 -14.17 29.77 -45.38
N GLU A 500 -15.29 30.31 -45.89
CA GLU A 500 -16.56 30.34 -45.14
C GLU A 500 -17.15 28.94 -44.92
N ASP A 501 -17.10 28.07 -45.94
CA ASP A 501 -17.56 26.68 -45.82
C ASP A 501 -16.72 25.88 -44.81
N LEU A 502 -15.42 26.17 -44.71
CA LEU A 502 -14.55 25.56 -43.70
C LEU A 502 -14.92 26.00 -42.28
N PHE A 503 -15.18 27.29 -42.05
CA PHE A 503 -15.63 27.77 -40.74
C PHE A 503 -17.01 27.22 -40.36
N ASN A 504 -17.94 27.09 -41.32
CA ASN A 504 -19.26 26.51 -41.09
C ASN A 504 -19.20 25.04 -40.65
N ASN A 505 -18.26 24.25 -41.20
CA ASN A 505 -18.06 22.86 -40.79
C ASN A 505 -17.54 22.73 -39.35
N LEU A 506 -16.60 23.61 -38.94
CA LEU A 506 -16.12 23.65 -37.57
C LEU A 506 -17.25 24.06 -36.59
N ASP A 507 -18.07 25.05 -36.98
CA ASP A 507 -19.22 25.49 -36.20
C ASP A 507 -20.26 24.38 -36.00
N ASN A 508 -20.52 23.56 -37.02
CA ASN A 508 -21.43 22.40 -36.92
C ASN A 508 -20.88 21.30 -35.99
N GLN A 509 -19.57 21.07 -35.99
CA GLN A 509 -18.96 20.12 -35.05
C GLN A 509 -19.04 20.63 -33.60
N LEU A 510 -18.85 21.93 -33.38
CA LEU A 510 -19.04 22.55 -32.06
C LEU A 510 -20.48 22.38 -31.56
N LEU A 511 -21.47 22.46 -32.46
CA LEU A 511 -22.89 22.22 -32.17
C LEU A 511 -23.16 20.78 -31.70
N GLU A 512 -22.72 19.77 -32.45
CA GLU A 512 -22.90 18.36 -32.09
C GLU A 512 -22.22 18.02 -30.75
N SER A 513 -21.05 18.60 -30.55
CA SER A 513 -20.24 18.40 -29.36
C SER A 513 -20.85 19.00 -28.10
N SER A 514 -21.40 20.21 -28.20
CA SER A 514 -22.14 20.86 -27.11
C SER A 514 -23.33 20.01 -26.65
N LYS A 515 -24.04 19.40 -27.61
CA LYS A 515 -25.15 18.48 -27.34
C LYS A 515 -24.68 17.18 -26.67
N LEU A 516 -23.54 16.63 -27.09
CA LEU A 516 -23.00 15.42 -26.47
C LEU A 516 -22.55 15.67 -25.02
N LEU A 517 -21.88 16.80 -24.77
CA LEU A 517 -21.39 17.18 -23.44
C LEU A 517 -22.53 17.52 -22.47
N SER A 518 -23.55 18.26 -22.91
CA SER A 518 -24.73 18.57 -22.08
C SER A 518 -25.49 17.30 -21.65
N ASN A 519 -25.58 16.29 -22.51
CA ASN A 519 -26.23 15.02 -22.19
C ASN A 519 -25.38 14.09 -21.31
N GLN A 520 -24.05 14.21 -21.34
CA GLN A 520 -23.15 13.33 -20.58
C GLN A 520 -22.75 13.90 -19.20
N LEU A 521 -22.92 15.20 -18.97
CA LEU A 521 -22.50 15.92 -17.75
C LEU A 521 -23.66 16.31 -16.81
N ILE A 522 -24.78 15.57 -16.83
CA ILE A 522 -26.04 15.88 -16.12
C ILE A 522 -25.90 16.01 -14.58
N GLY A 523 -24.79 15.57 -13.98
CA GLY A 523 -24.58 15.58 -12.51
C GLY A 523 -23.78 16.75 -11.93
N GLU A 524 -23.22 17.65 -12.76
CA GLU A 524 -22.41 18.78 -12.30
C GLU A 524 -23.27 20.04 -12.06
N LYS A 525 -22.93 20.86 -11.06
CA LYS A 525 -23.73 22.05 -10.70
C LYS A 525 -23.47 23.20 -11.68
N LEU A 526 -24.53 23.72 -12.30
CA LEU A 526 -24.44 24.92 -13.15
C LEU A 526 -24.06 26.17 -12.34
N PRO A 527 -23.41 27.17 -12.98
CA PRO A 527 -23.30 28.50 -12.40
C PRO A 527 -24.70 29.10 -12.14
N ASN A 528 -24.86 29.76 -10.99
CA ASN A 528 -26.15 30.32 -10.56
C ASN A 528 -26.74 31.29 -11.60
N GLU A 529 -25.88 32.06 -12.27
CA GLU A 529 -26.26 33.02 -13.30
C GLU A 529 -26.91 32.35 -14.51
N ILE A 530 -26.40 31.18 -14.92
CA ILE A 530 -26.94 30.41 -16.03
C ILE A 530 -28.21 29.68 -15.61
N GLU A 531 -28.25 29.13 -14.40
CA GLU A 531 -29.44 28.49 -13.83
C GLU A 531 -30.62 29.47 -13.77
N GLN A 532 -30.35 30.72 -13.37
CA GLN A 532 -31.35 31.79 -13.33
C GLN A 532 -31.86 32.15 -14.73
N ILE A 533 -30.99 32.30 -15.73
CA ILE A 533 -31.40 32.59 -17.12
C ILE A 533 -32.21 31.46 -17.73
N LEU A 534 -31.81 30.21 -17.50
CA LEU A 534 -32.55 29.04 -17.99
C LEU A 534 -33.95 28.99 -17.38
N LYS A 535 -34.13 29.47 -16.15
CA LYS A 535 -35.42 29.53 -15.47
C LYS A 535 -36.27 30.71 -15.94
N ASP A 536 -35.68 31.90 -16.02
CA ASP A 536 -36.42 33.15 -16.32
C ASP A 536 -36.82 33.25 -17.80
N TYR A 537 -36.06 32.61 -18.69
CA TYR A 537 -36.26 32.66 -20.14
C TYR A 537 -36.48 31.27 -20.76
N ASP A 538 -36.98 30.30 -19.99
CA ASP A 538 -37.19 28.93 -20.47
C ASP A 538 -38.08 28.87 -21.72
N GLU A 539 -39.15 29.66 -21.72
CA GLU A 539 -40.06 29.72 -22.87
C GLU A 539 -39.39 30.46 -24.04
N THR A 540 -38.59 31.50 -23.79
CA THR A 540 -37.97 32.33 -24.84
C THR A 540 -36.79 31.65 -25.55
N LEU A 541 -36.03 30.80 -24.86
CA LEU A 541 -34.83 30.13 -25.37
C LEU A 541 -35.16 28.88 -26.21
N SER A 542 -34.45 28.70 -27.32
CA SER A 542 -34.56 27.45 -28.09
C SER A 542 -33.84 26.29 -27.39
N ASP A 543 -34.26 25.04 -27.62
CA ASP A 543 -33.63 23.85 -27.02
C ASP A 543 -32.10 23.82 -27.21
N ILE A 544 -31.64 24.20 -28.41
CA ILE A 544 -30.19 24.26 -28.73
C ILE A 544 -29.49 25.38 -27.94
N SER A 545 -30.17 26.50 -27.71
CA SER A 545 -29.67 27.61 -26.89
C SER A 545 -29.51 27.19 -25.43
N LYS A 546 -30.45 26.39 -24.92
CA LYS A 546 -30.39 25.80 -23.58
C LYS A 546 -29.20 24.83 -23.46
N ASP A 547 -28.97 24.00 -24.47
CA ASP A 547 -27.84 23.07 -24.50
C ASP A 547 -26.49 23.79 -24.47
N PHE A 548 -26.33 24.89 -25.21
CA PHE A 548 -25.12 25.72 -25.18
C PHE A 548 -24.86 26.39 -23.83
N LEU A 549 -25.90 26.93 -23.20
CA LEU A 549 -25.78 27.53 -21.88
C LEU A 549 -25.35 26.49 -20.84
N LYS A 550 -25.97 25.30 -20.89
CA LYS A 550 -25.63 24.19 -20.00
C LYS A 550 -24.19 23.72 -20.21
N SER A 551 -23.81 23.37 -21.44
CA SER A 551 -22.47 22.86 -21.73
C SER A 551 -21.38 23.86 -21.35
N SER A 552 -21.55 25.14 -21.71
CA SER A 552 -20.59 26.19 -21.41
C SER A 552 -20.46 26.44 -19.90
N GLY A 553 -21.59 26.46 -19.18
CA GLY A 553 -21.61 26.64 -17.73
C GLY A 553 -20.95 25.51 -16.96
N LEU A 554 -21.23 24.26 -17.34
CA LEU A 554 -20.68 23.07 -16.68
C LEU A 554 -19.16 22.99 -16.83
N ILE A 555 -18.66 23.20 -18.06
CA ILE A 555 -17.22 23.16 -18.35
C ILE A 555 -16.50 24.31 -17.63
N TYR A 556 -17.05 25.52 -17.67
CA TYR A 556 -16.47 26.65 -16.94
C TYR A 556 -16.37 26.38 -15.44
N ASN A 557 -17.44 25.88 -14.80
CA ASN A 557 -17.43 25.62 -13.37
C ASN A 557 -16.45 24.50 -12.97
N TYR A 558 -16.36 23.45 -13.80
CA TYR A 558 -15.44 22.33 -13.58
C TYR A 558 -13.98 22.78 -13.63
N TYR A 559 -13.56 23.51 -14.68
CA TYR A 559 -12.17 23.92 -14.87
C TYR A 559 -11.75 25.11 -14.00
N LYS A 560 -12.67 26.06 -13.73
CA LYS A 560 -12.41 27.19 -12.83
C LYS A 560 -12.08 26.73 -11.42
N LYS A 561 -12.85 25.79 -10.85
CA LYS A 561 -12.62 25.25 -9.50
C LYS A 561 -11.24 24.61 -9.34
N LYS A 562 -10.71 24.01 -10.40
CA LYS A 562 -9.40 23.34 -10.42
C LYS A 562 -8.24 24.24 -10.89
N ASN A 563 -8.50 25.53 -11.14
CA ASN A 563 -7.52 26.57 -11.52
C ASN A 563 -6.64 26.18 -12.73
N TYR A 564 -7.22 25.49 -13.72
CA TYR A 564 -6.50 25.10 -14.93
C TYR A 564 -6.28 26.30 -15.85
N LYS A 565 -5.11 26.94 -15.72
CA LYS A 565 -4.71 28.10 -16.55
C LYS A 565 -4.49 27.75 -18.03
N TYR A 566 -4.18 26.49 -18.34
CA TYR A 566 -3.80 26.02 -19.69
C TYR A 566 -4.90 25.19 -20.38
N PHE A 567 -6.12 25.20 -19.84
CA PHE A 567 -7.26 24.63 -20.56
C PHE A 567 -7.68 25.56 -21.70
N ASP A 568 -8.15 24.98 -22.79
CA ASP A 568 -8.69 25.73 -23.92
C ASP A 568 -10.19 25.98 -23.71
N TYR A 569 -10.53 27.21 -23.32
CA TYR A 569 -11.88 27.66 -23.03
C TYR A 569 -12.66 28.09 -24.28
N SER A 570 -12.10 27.92 -25.47
CA SER A 570 -12.81 28.31 -26.71
C SER A 570 -14.12 27.56 -26.84
N MET A 571 -14.25 26.33 -26.36
CA MET A 571 -15.48 25.57 -26.53
C MET A 571 -16.66 26.16 -25.71
N PRO A 572 -16.54 26.42 -24.39
CA PRO A 572 -17.53 27.20 -23.65
C PRO A 572 -17.76 28.61 -24.21
N ALA A 573 -16.69 29.33 -24.55
CA ALA A 573 -16.84 30.71 -25.02
C ALA A 573 -17.50 30.80 -26.39
N SER A 574 -17.16 29.90 -27.30
CA SER A 574 -17.81 29.78 -28.61
C SER A 574 -19.28 29.47 -28.44
N GLY A 575 -19.68 28.64 -27.47
CA GLY A 575 -21.09 28.41 -27.14
C GLY A 575 -21.82 29.68 -26.70
N LEU A 576 -21.20 30.48 -25.83
CA LEU A 576 -21.77 31.74 -25.35
C LEU A 576 -21.95 32.80 -26.44
N TRP A 577 -20.98 32.94 -27.34
CA TRP A 577 -21.13 33.85 -28.48
C TRP A 577 -22.14 33.31 -29.52
N LYS A 578 -22.11 32.00 -29.81
CA LYS A 578 -23.07 31.38 -30.76
C LYS A 578 -24.51 31.52 -30.29
N LEU A 579 -24.73 31.48 -28.98
CA LEU A 579 -26.00 31.86 -28.38
C LEU A 579 -26.38 33.29 -28.80
N VAL A 580 -25.53 34.29 -28.56
CA VAL A 580 -25.80 35.69 -28.94
C VAL A 580 -26.10 35.84 -30.43
N GLU A 581 -25.26 35.23 -31.28
CA GLU A 581 -25.42 35.26 -32.74
C GLU A 581 -26.78 34.68 -33.18
N ARG A 582 -27.18 33.57 -32.56
CA ARG A 582 -28.42 32.86 -32.86
C ARG A 582 -29.65 33.59 -32.35
N GLU A 583 -29.63 34.08 -31.11
CA GLU A 583 -30.77 34.79 -30.53
C GLU A 583 -31.06 36.09 -31.31
N LEU A 584 -30.03 36.79 -31.77
CA LEU A 584 -30.19 37.96 -32.63
C LEU A 584 -30.68 37.61 -34.04
N ASN A 585 -30.06 36.62 -34.70
CA ASN A 585 -30.48 36.16 -36.03
C ASN A 585 -31.96 35.73 -36.02
N THR A 586 -32.35 34.93 -35.02
CA THR A 586 -33.73 34.47 -34.90
C THR A 586 -34.70 35.62 -34.62
N SER A 587 -34.35 36.55 -33.74
CA SER A 587 -35.14 37.77 -33.48
C SER A 587 -35.38 38.57 -34.76
N PHE A 588 -34.35 38.71 -35.60
CA PHE A 588 -34.46 39.39 -36.89
C PHE A 588 -35.36 38.65 -37.89
N VAL A 589 -35.18 37.32 -38.04
CA VAL A 589 -36.05 36.49 -38.88
C VAL A 589 -37.52 36.63 -38.48
N TRP A 590 -37.77 36.61 -37.17
CA TRP A 590 -39.11 36.77 -36.61
C TRP A 590 -39.71 38.14 -36.90
N TYR A 591 -38.95 39.21 -36.77
CA TYR A 591 -39.37 40.55 -37.18
C TYR A 591 -39.78 40.59 -38.67
N VAL A 592 -38.97 40.02 -39.55
CA VAL A 592 -39.27 40.04 -41.00
C VAL A 592 -40.52 39.23 -41.33
N ARG A 593 -40.74 38.09 -40.66
CA ARG A 593 -41.97 37.29 -40.81
C ARG A 593 -43.22 38.11 -40.49
N ILE A 594 -43.19 38.91 -39.41
CA ILE A 594 -44.29 39.81 -39.03
C ILE A 594 -44.54 40.85 -40.13
N GLN A 595 -43.50 41.59 -40.53
CA GLN A 595 -43.63 42.69 -41.48
C GLN A 595 -44.14 42.24 -42.86
N LYS A 596 -43.68 41.08 -43.30
CA LYS A 596 -44.02 40.52 -44.61
C LYS A 596 -45.25 39.60 -44.57
N ARG A 597 -45.88 39.40 -43.41
CA ARG A 597 -47.02 38.49 -43.19
C ARG A 597 -46.78 37.07 -43.74
N VAL A 598 -45.60 36.50 -43.49
CA VAL A 598 -45.15 35.23 -44.11
C VAL A 598 -45.65 33.99 -43.33
N CYS A 599 -46.55 34.18 -42.36
CA CYS A 599 -47.11 33.13 -41.52
C CYS A 599 -48.39 32.50 -42.09
N ASP A 600 -48.61 32.56 -43.41
CA ASP A 600 -49.69 31.83 -44.08
C ASP A 600 -49.12 30.74 -45.03
N SER A 601 -49.91 29.71 -45.30
CA SER A 601 -49.49 28.54 -46.08
C SER A 601 -49.25 28.84 -47.57
N THR A 602 -49.37 30.09 -48.02
CA THR A 602 -49.41 30.43 -49.45
C THR A 602 -48.07 30.86 -50.03
N CYS A 603 -47.08 31.22 -49.20
CA CYS A 603 -45.75 31.63 -49.68
C CYS A 603 -44.60 31.14 -48.77
N PRO A 604 -44.10 29.90 -48.95
CA PRO A 604 -43.01 29.38 -48.12
C PRO A 604 -41.66 30.06 -48.32
N TRP A 605 -41.48 30.71 -49.47
CA TRP A 605 -40.23 31.36 -49.89
C TRP A 605 -40.47 32.84 -50.10
N THR A 606 -39.79 33.68 -49.34
CA THR A 606 -39.88 35.14 -49.50
C THR A 606 -38.47 35.69 -49.62
N SER A 607 -38.22 36.47 -50.68
CA SER A 607 -37.02 37.30 -50.72
C SER A 607 -37.13 38.31 -49.59
N LEU A 608 -36.13 38.36 -48.73
CA LEU A 608 -36.09 39.31 -47.62
C LEU A 608 -36.12 40.77 -48.09
N PHE A 609 -35.82 41.07 -49.37
CA PHE A 609 -35.62 42.43 -49.87
C PHE A 609 -36.22 42.71 -51.26
N THR A 610 -36.80 43.91 -51.43
CA THR A 610 -37.31 44.48 -52.70
C THR A 610 -36.40 45.62 -53.19
N ARG A 611 -36.35 45.78 -54.52
CA ARG A 611 -35.37 46.45 -55.39
C ARG A 611 -34.93 47.93 -55.14
N LYS A 612 -34.94 48.49 -53.92
CA LYS A 612 -34.42 49.86 -53.70
C LYS A 612 -33.32 50.08 -52.67
N ASP A 613 -32.97 49.11 -51.84
CA ASP A 613 -31.89 49.27 -50.85
C ASP A 613 -30.84 48.15 -51.05
N LYS A 614 -29.58 48.53 -51.31
CA LYS A 614 -28.44 47.63 -51.52
C LYS A 614 -27.71 47.46 -50.21
N ILE A 615 -27.84 46.32 -49.54
CA ILE A 615 -26.86 46.02 -48.48
C ILE A 615 -26.30 44.62 -48.49
N THR A 616 -26.37 43.98 -49.64
CA THR A 616 -25.27 43.14 -50.15
C THR A 616 -25.74 42.58 -51.49
N HIS A 617 -24.96 42.74 -52.55
CA HIS A 617 -25.07 41.87 -53.73
C HIS A 617 -24.68 40.40 -53.40
N GLU A 618 -24.59 40.04 -52.11
CA GLU A 618 -23.34 39.54 -51.48
C GLU A 618 -23.60 38.83 -50.12
N ILE A 619 -24.84 38.57 -49.68
CA ILE A 619 -25.09 37.55 -48.61
C ILE A 619 -24.72 36.15 -49.16
N GLU A 620 -24.64 36.01 -50.49
CA GLU A 620 -23.43 35.61 -51.26
C GLU A 620 -23.81 35.33 -52.74
N LYS A 621 -25.00 34.76 -53.06
CA LYS A 621 -25.48 34.50 -54.45
C LYS A 621 -27.02 34.48 -54.58
N GLY A 622 -27.74 35.51 -54.08
CA GLY A 622 -29.19 35.64 -54.33
C GLY A 622 -30.08 34.49 -53.79
N LYS A 623 -29.70 33.83 -52.68
CA LYS A 623 -30.46 32.71 -52.10
C LYS A 623 -31.81 33.16 -51.56
N THR A 624 -32.87 32.49 -51.98
CA THR A 624 -34.19 32.56 -51.34
C THR A 624 -34.16 31.75 -50.04
N VAL A 625 -34.64 32.34 -48.94
CA VAL A 625 -34.71 31.67 -47.64
C VAL A 625 -36.14 31.26 -47.36
N LYS A 626 -36.32 30.02 -46.87
CA LYS A 626 -37.64 29.51 -46.47
C LYS A 626 -38.03 30.08 -45.12
N LEU A 627 -38.68 31.23 -45.10
CA LEU A 627 -39.11 31.84 -43.85
C LEU A 627 -40.26 31.06 -43.21
N ASN A 628 -41.09 30.31 -43.95
CA ASN A 628 -42.19 29.53 -43.38
C ASN A 628 -41.82 28.03 -43.19
N GLN A 629 -40.67 27.77 -42.57
CA GLN A 629 -40.20 26.40 -42.29
C GLN A 629 -40.56 25.99 -40.86
N PHE A 630 -41.20 24.83 -40.70
CA PHE A 630 -41.58 24.25 -39.40
C PHE A 630 -40.58 23.19 -38.92
N HIS A 631 -40.44 23.03 -37.60
CA HIS A 631 -39.67 21.94 -37.02
C HIS A 631 -40.29 20.59 -37.41
N TYR A 632 -39.45 19.61 -37.75
CA TYR A 632 -39.94 18.26 -38.06
C TYR A 632 -40.70 17.74 -36.83
N SER A 633 -41.98 17.37 -36.97
CA SER A 633 -42.90 16.92 -35.90
C SER A 633 -43.45 17.97 -34.91
N LYS A 634 -43.29 19.28 -35.15
CA LYS A 634 -43.93 20.33 -34.33
C LYS A 634 -44.58 21.40 -35.20
N ASP A 635 -45.74 21.92 -34.79
CA ASP A 635 -46.40 23.10 -35.39
C ASP A 635 -45.71 24.43 -34.98
N GLU A 636 -44.38 24.40 -34.86
CA GLU A 636 -43.54 25.55 -34.50
C GLU A 636 -42.61 25.91 -35.66
N LEU A 637 -42.57 27.20 -36.03
CA LEU A 637 -41.63 27.68 -37.04
C LEU A 637 -40.18 27.61 -36.54
N GLN A 638 -39.29 27.11 -37.38
CA GLN A 638 -37.86 27.04 -37.10
C GLN A 638 -37.25 28.45 -36.99
N GLY A 639 -36.30 28.61 -36.07
CA GLY A 639 -35.38 29.74 -36.09
C GLY A 639 -34.36 29.55 -37.20
N VAL A 640 -34.36 30.45 -38.20
CA VAL A 640 -33.44 30.38 -39.34
C VAL A 640 -32.20 31.23 -39.04
N MET A 641 -31.02 30.74 -39.43
CA MET A 641 -29.78 31.53 -39.40
C MET A 641 -29.61 32.22 -40.76
N LEU A 642 -29.45 33.54 -40.77
CA LEU A 642 -29.34 34.33 -42.00
C LEU A 642 -27.89 34.66 -42.38
N GLY A 643 -26.94 34.53 -41.45
CA GLY A 643 -25.53 34.75 -41.67
C GLY A 643 -24.81 35.24 -40.42
N GLY A 644 -23.52 35.61 -40.57
CA GLY A 644 -22.71 36.14 -39.49
C GLY A 644 -23.24 37.48 -38.98
N ILE A 645 -23.32 37.68 -37.66
CA ILE A 645 -23.96 38.90 -37.10
C ILE A 645 -23.32 40.21 -37.57
N ASN A 646 -22.01 40.19 -37.78
CA ASN A 646 -21.25 41.35 -38.17
C ASN A 646 -21.66 41.88 -39.55
N LEU A 647 -22.28 41.04 -40.39
CA LEU A 647 -22.82 41.43 -41.69
C LEU A 647 -24.17 42.14 -41.51
N LEU A 648 -25.05 41.58 -40.69
CA LEU A 648 -26.38 42.15 -40.39
C LEU A 648 -26.29 43.53 -39.71
N LEU A 649 -25.22 43.78 -38.96
CA LEU A 649 -25.05 45.01 -38.16
C LEU A 649 -24.17 46.09 -38.81
N LYS A 650 -23.46 45.78 -39.88
CA LYS A 650 -22.75 46.80 -40.68
C LYS A 650 -23.68 47.54 -41.64
N ASP A 651 -24.94 47.12 -41.67
CA ASP A 651 -25.99 47.62 -42.50
C ASP A 651 -26.85 48.63 -41.73
N ASN A 652 -26.59 49.92 -41.98
CA ASN A 652 -27.33 51.01 -41.36
C ASN A 652 -28.82 51.02 -41.77
N ASP A 653 -29.16 50.53 -42.96
CA ASP A 653 -30.54 50.53 -43.43
C ASP A 653 -31.33 49.41 -42.74
N ILE A 654 -30.77 48.22 -42.57
CA ILE A 654 -31.35 47.13 -41.76
C ILE A 654 -31.52 47.56 -40.31
N LEU A 655 -30.50 48.18 -39.72
CA LEU A 655 -30.59 48.71 -38.36
C LEU A 655 -31.71 49.75 -38.25
N ASN A 656 -31.81 50.67 -39.22
CA ASN A 656 -32.90 51.64 -39.26
C ASN A 656 -34.27 50.95 -39.38
N TYR A 657 -34.41 49.93 -40.24
CA TYR A 657 -35.63 49.15 -40.38
C TYR A 657 -36.00 48.40 -39.10
N PHE A 658 -35.03 47.80 -38.41
CA PHE A 658 -35.26 47.09 -37.16
C PHE A 658 -35.61 48.07 -36.02
N ASN A 659 -34.94 49.23 -36.01
CA ASN A 659 -35.18 50.34 -35.07
C ASN A 659 -36.57 50.97 -35.21
N THR A 660 -37.25 50.82 -36.35
CA THR A 660 -38.67 51.22 -36.47
C THR A 660 -39.62 50.40 -35.60
N PHE A 661 -39.21 49.20 -35.16
CA PHE A 661 -40.04 48.27 -34.41
C PHE A 661 -39.63 48.17 -32.94
N ILE A 662 -38.33 48.09 -32.69
CA ILE A 662 -37.70 48.13 -31.36
C ILE A 662 -36.37 48.85 -31.54
N ASN A 663 -36.11 49.89 -30.74
CA ASN A 663 -34.81 50.55 -30.72
C ASN A 663 -33.75 49.57 -30.20
N ILE A 664 -32.93 49.03 -31.09
CA ILE A 664 -31.99 47.95 -30.77
C ILE A 664 -30.92 48.41 -29.78
N ASP A 665 -30.56 49.70 -29.83
CA ASP A 665 -29.53 50.31 -28.99
C ASP A 665 -29.92 50.33 -27.50
N ASP A 666 -31.22 50.25 -27.18
CA ASP A 666 -31.70 50.16 -25.79
C ASP A 666 -31.41 48.79 -25.17
N TYR A 667 -31.24 47.75 -26.00
CA TYR A 667 -31.05 46.37 -25.57
C TYR A 667 -29.63 45.87 -25.84
N ILE A 668 -29.04 46.25 -26.97
CA ILE A 668 -27.71 45.79 -27.38
C ILE A 668 -26.99 46.91 -28.13
N THR A 669 -25.90 47.41 -27.54
CA THR A 669 -25.09 48.45 -28.18
C THR A 669 -24.17 47.85 -29.22
N SER A 670 -23.88 48.62 -30.27
CA SER A 670 -22.89 48.28 -31.30
C SER A 670 -21.51 47.95 -30.71
N ASP A 671 -21.14 48.60 -29.60
CA ASP A 671 -19.90 48.35 -28.87
C ASP A 671 -19.84 46.96 -28.21
N ILE A 672 -20.95 46.49 -27.61
CA ILE A 672 -21.02 45.14 -27.01
C ILE A 672 -20.77 44.08 -28.06
N ILE A 673 -21.43 44.19 -29.21
CA ILE A 673 -21.30 43.20 -30.29
C ILE A 673 -19.90 43.25 -30.90
N LYS A 674 -19.33 44.45 -31.08
CA LYS A 674 -17.94 44.60 -31.53
C LYS A 674 -16.96 43.92 -30.59
N ASN A 675 -17.11 44.10 -29.28
CA ASN A 675 -16.24 43.47 -28.28
C ASN A 675 -16.35 41.94 -28.30
N ILE A 676 -17.57 41.40 -28.38
CA ILE A 676 -17.78 39.94 -28.49
C ILE A 676 -17.16 39.40 -29.79
N SER A 677 -17.34 40.10 -30.91
CA SER A 677 -16.76 39.73 -32.21
C SER A 677 -15.24 39.74 -32.23
N THR A 678 -14.60 40.72 -31.57
CA THR A 678 -13.14 40.75 -31.41
C THR A 678 -12.64 39.54 -30.64
N ILE A 679 -13.25 39.24 -29.48
CA ILE A 679 -12.89 38.08 -28.65
C ILE A 679 -13.07 36.77 -29.44
N ARG A 680 -14.15 36.65 -30.22
CA ARG A 680 -14.42 35.51 -31.12
C ARG A 680 -13.33 35.36 -32.18
N ASN A 681 -13.06 36.40 -32.96
CA ASN A 681 -12.13 36.28 -34.09
C ASN A 681 -10.72 35.92 -33.65
N GLU A 682 -10.31 36.39 -32.47
CA GLU A 682 -9.01 36.06 -31.89
C GLU A 682 -8.92 34.61 -31.37
N ASN A 683 -10.03 34.01 -30.88
CA ASN A 683 -9.96 32.81 -30.04
C ASN A 683 -10.95 31.67 -30.37
N ALA A 684 -11.92 31.84 -31.27
CA ALA A 684 -12.89 30.79 -31.60
C ALA A 684 -12.35 29.81 -32.65
N HIS A 685 -11.66 30.36 -33.66
CA HIS A 685 -11.32 29.62 -34.89
C HIS A 685 -9.82 29.44 -35.14
N ILE A 686 -8.99 30.31 -34.57
CA ILE A 686 -7.56 30.40 -34.91
C ILE A 686 -6.66 30.00 -33.74
N LYS A 687 -7.04 30.34 -32.51
CA LYS A 687 -6.23 30.12 -31.30
C LYS A 687 -7.09 29.63 -30.14
N ALA A 688 -6.51 28.82 -29.26
CA ALA A 688 -7.14 28.43 -28.00
C ALA A 688 -7.41 29.64 -27.09
N MET A 689 -8.60 29.70 -26.49
CA MET A 689 -8.99 30.75 -25.54
C MET A 689 -8.49 30.40 -24.14
N ASN A 690 -7.80 31.32 -23.48
CA ASN A 690 -7.40 31.14 -22.09
C ASN A 690 -8.52 31.51 -21.11
N LEU A 691 -8.33 31.19 -19.82
CA LEU A 691 -9.31 31.47 -18.77
C LEU A 691 -9.62 32.98 -18.64
N GLU A 692 -8.62 33.84 -18.76
CA GLU A 692 -8.78 35.29 -18.61
C GLU A 692 -9.71 35.87 -19.69
N LYS A 693 -9.52 35.47 -20.95
CA LYS A 693 -10.39 35.86 -22.07
C LYS A 693 -11.78 35.26 -21.97
N PHE A 694 -11.91 34.04 -21.46
CA PHE A 694 -13.21 33.47 -21.17
C PHE A 694 -13.95 34.26 -20.09
N GLU A 695 -13.27 34.65 -19.01
CA GLU A 695 -13.87 35.44 -17.93
C GLU A 695 -14.26 36.85 -18.38
N GLU A 696 -13.50 37.45 -19.29
CA GLU A 696 -13.84 38.71 -19.97
C GLU A 696 -15.19 38.57 -20.71
N LEU A 697 -15.33 37.55 -21.56
CA LEU A 697 -16.57 37.28 -22.29
C LEU A 697 -17.74 36.93 -21.35
N TYR A 698 -17.48 36.10 -20.34
CA TYR A 698 -18.50 35.68 -19.36
C TYR A 698 -19.01 36.89 -18.56
N LYS A 699 -18.11 37.78 -18.12
CA LYS A 699 -18.48 39.02 -17.43
C LYS A 699 -19.33 39.91 -18.34
N LEU A 700 -18.89 40.11 -19.57
CA LEU A 700 -19.58 40.94 -20.56
C LEU A 700 -21.02 40.45 -20.81
N LEU A 701 -21.25 39.13 -20.84
CA LEU A 701 -22.58 38.59 -21.10
C LEU A 701 -23.47 38.55 -19.85
N PHE A 702 -22.97 37.99 -18.75
CA PHE A 702 -23.79 37.66 -17.59
C PHE A 702 -23.73 38.72 -16.48
N LYS A 703 -22.54 39.23 -16.15
CA LYS A 703 -22.39 40.18 -15.02
C LYS A 703 -22.82 41.59 -15.39
N ASP A 704 -22.59 41.99 -16.64
CA ASP A 704 -23.01 43.29 -17.14
C ASP A 704 -24.50 43.27 -17.61
N GLY A 705 -25.17 42.10 -17.49
CA GLY A 705 -26.60 41.93 -17.77
C GLY A 705 -26.98 41.94 -19.26
N ASN A 706 -26.02 41.95 -20.17
CA ASN A 706 -26.27 42.10 -21.60
C ASN A 706 -27.05 40.92 -22.21
N ILE A 707 -26.86 39.71 -21.67
CA ILE A 707 -27.63 38.53 -22.10
C ILE A 707 -29.12 38.67 -21.74
N ASN A 708 -29.45 39.28 -20.59
CA ASN A 708 -30.84 39.50 -20.19
C ASN A 708 -31.52 40.47 -21.14
N LYS A 709 -30.86 41.59 -21.47
CA LYS A 709 -31.39 42.55 -22.44
C LYS A 709 -31.66 41.93 -23.81
N LEU A 710 -30.76 41.07 -24.29
CA LEU A 710 -30.94 40.33 -25.54
C LEU A 710 -32.18 39.41 -25.49
N LEU A 711 -32.37 38.69 -24.39
CA LEU A 711 -33.49 37.76 -24.23
C LEU A 711 -34.82 38.49 -23.97
N GLU A 712 -34.81 39.62 -23.25
CA GLU A 712 -35.95 40.52 -23.09
C GLU A 712 -36.42 41.05 -24.45
N MET A 713 -35.49 41.53 -25.27
CA MET A 713 -35.80 41.98 -26.63
C MET A 713 -36.49 40.88 -27.43
N LYS A 714 -35.97 39.64 -27.37
CA LYS A 714 -36.58 38.49 -28.04
C LYS A 714 -37.97 38.17 -27.50
N GLY A 715 -38.16 38.25 -26.18
CA GLY A 715 -39.46 38.08 -25.53
C GLY A 715 -40.49 39.09 -26.02
N ILE A 716 -40.11 40.36 -26.16
CA ILE A 716 -41.00 41.42 -26.70
C ILE A 716 -41.40 41.13 -28.15
N ILE A 717 -40.44 40.72 -28.99
CA ILE A 717 -40.71 40.35 -30.39
C ILE A 717 -41.70 39.18 -30.43
N ARG A 718 -41.48 38.15 -29.60
CA ARG A 718 -42.35 36.99 -29.51
C ARG A 718 -43.77 37.34 -29.03
N ASN A 719 -43.92 38.12 -27.96
CA ASN A 719 -45.24 38.49 -27.44
C ASN A 719 -46.05 39.30 -28.46
N LYS A 720 -45.38 40.16 -29.24
CA LYS A 720 -46.04 40.86 -30.36
C LYS A 720 -46.50 39.91 -31.45
N ILE A 721 -45.77 38.81 -31.71
CA ILE A 721 -46.21 37.76 -32.65
C ILE A 721 -47.44 37.05 -32.13
N GLU A 722 -47.46 36.66 -30.85
CA GLU A 722 -48.59 35.96 -30.24
C GLU A 722 -49.86 36.84 -30.18
N SER A 723 -49.70 38.17 -30.27
CA SER A 723 -50.81 39.13 -30.34
C SER A 723 -51.35 39.44 -31.74
N LEU A 724 -50.70 38.91 -32.79
CA LEU A 724 -51.09 39.01 -34.21
C LEU A 724 -51.79 37.74 -34.67
#